data_AF-A0A9D5S832-F1
#
_entry.id   AF-A0A9D5S832-F1
#
_cell.length_a   1.000
_cell.length_b   1.000
_cell.length_c   1.000
_cell.angle_alpha   90.00
_cell.angle_beta   90.00
_cell.angle_gamma   90.00
#
_symmetry.space_group_name_H-M   'P 1'
#
loop_
_entity.id
_entity.type
_entity.pdbx_description
1 polymer ?
#
loop_
_entity_poly.entity_id
_entity_poly.type
_entity_poly.pdbx_seq_one_letter_code
_entity_poly.pdbx_strand_id
1 'polypeptide(L)'
;MMKLFLNWIRRTLDHDLSLGYARQLRWLCLLFVIVFVLIIATLFVIVVVDKNFNMGDVNLPGTAFLLLTDPGNLSGVLPSNHSWIIGIIYALIAIVGAIVFGGLLISLLSNSVQRRVEKIEGGNVYYQLRDHIVVIGYDTILPSLVKQIVNKEEWRNKDVLILTKKSPAEVRDALNTVVDVKSKHLIIYSGQRSSELDLRNLQTENAHEIFIIGNRQSDDHDALNIDCLSKLVSIIQEHKPKQHPTINILLENPATQTMLQSTNLAANWQETVNVIPFSFYENWARMVLNGQHYPRLLVDSNTDQQLNIIIFGMSKMGVTMAVEAAHALHFPRKKDGSVRKTIITFISLNAYEEMTLFRTRYRQIFEIQSSRFIDFFGGNDKDQSLPVITEMPPTYFTGKDADFLDIEFEFVRGNALSGGVQRLLCDRIEKEHRKMALFACTGKDTTDMNIALYLPEQILRQSDIFIRQHHSGKLLDWLRLKSKEEQGLYANIYPFGMEDTVFDLNHDNQRMGVLINYFYWYHKDYPSIFEENHILTVDERQIAMETWNEGTSVADQWSSSYCCMSIAQKLSQWGIDIDKASIANIKAVINDNIEVLGYIEHNRWNIEKLLLGFRKPHAEEQTEIDECRKIIADNDENKDNKKACKYRIYKGKHIHDYLRSFDDLANVIWIDMNKEKDDIRKTDYDILRQIPWILKNSK
;
A
#
# COMPACT_ATOMS: atom_id res chain seq x y z
N MET A 1 32.34 10.66 -58.78
CA MET A 1 32.21 9.45 -57.93
C MET A 1 32.96 9.56 -56.61
N MET A 2 34.27 9.83 -56.59
CA MET A 2 35.08 9.89 -55.36
C MET A 2 34.61 10.92 -54.31
N LYS A 3 34.17 12.12 -54.73
CA LYS A 3 33.60 13.15 -53.82
C LYS A 3 32.26 12.75 -53.18
N LEU A 4 31.41 12.00 -53.91
CA LEU A 4 30.13 11.52 -53.40
C LEU A 4 30.33 10.40 -52.37
N PHE A 5 31.29 9.52 -52.63
CA PHE A 5 31.69 8.45 -51.70
C PHE A 5 32.30 9.01 -50.41
N LEU A 6 33.21 10.00 -50.50
CA LEU A 6 33.79 10.67 -49.34
C LEU A 6 32.74 11.43 -48.51
N ASN A 7 31.79 12.10 -49.14
CA ASN A 7 30.70 12.77 -48.42
C ASN A 7 29.73 11.77 -47.77
N TRP A 8 29.50 10.61 -48.40
CA TRP A 8 28.69 9.54 -47.82
C TRP A 8 29.38 8.94 -46.59
N ILE A 9 30.69 8.64 -46.67
CA ILE A 9 31.50 8.19 -45.52
C ILE A 9 31.46 9.23 -44.41
N ARG A 10 31.68 10.51 -44.71
CA ARG A 10 31.66 11.57 -43.71
C ARG A 10 30.31 11.66 -43.00
N ARG A 11 29.20 11.59 -43.74
CA ARG A 11 27.85 11.61 -43.16
C ARG A 11 27.55 10.38 -42.31
N THR A 12 27.95 9.19 -42.75
CA THR A 12 27.75 7.95 -41.97
C THR A 12 28.62 7.94 -40.73
N LEU A 13 29.86 8.42 -40.83
CA LEU A 13 30.80 8.54 -39.72
C LEU A 13 30.31 9.58 -38.70
N ASP A 14 29.89 10.76 -39.12
CA ASP A 14 29.33 11.79 -38.22
C ASP A 14 28.02 11.31 -37.54
N HIS A 15 27.18 10.57 -38.27
CA HIS A 15 25.94 9.98 -37.74
C HIS A 15 26.19 8.82 -36.76
N ASP A 16 27.16 7.95 -37.05
CA ASP A 16 27.48 6.80 -36.19
C ASP A 16 28.35 7.20 -34.99
N LEU A 17 29.20 8.22 -35.13
CA LEU A 17 29.93 8.81 -34.01
C LEU A 17 28.98 9.56 -33.06
N SER A 18 27.88 10.11 -33.58
CA SER A 18 26.84 10.71 -32.73
C SER A 18 25.89 9.67 -32.10
N LEU A 19 25.85 8.42 -32.62
CA LEU A 19 24.96 7.35 -32.14
C LEU A 19 25.71 6.18 -31.51
N GLY A 20 25.84 6.21 -30.18
CA GLY A 20 26.09 5.04 -29.34
C GLY A 20 27.51 4.42 -29.39
N TYR A 21 27.95 3.93 -28.22
CA TYR A 21 29.28 3.33 -28.01
C TYR A 21 29.64 2.21 -29.00
N ALA A 22 28.72 1.28 -29.26
CA ALA A 22 28.99 0.12 -30.10
C ALA A 22 29.37 0.51 -31.54
N ARG A 23 28.88 1.65 -32.04
CA ARG A 23 29.22 2.16 -33.37
C ARG A 23 30.55 2.89 -33.36
N GLN A 24 30.84 3.69 -32.33
CA GLN A 24 32.15 4.31 -32.13
C GLN A 24 33.27 3.24 -32.05
N LEU A 25 33.05 2.18 -31.27
CA LEU A 25 33.99 1.07 -31.16
C LEU A 25 34.16 0.33 -32.49
N ARG A 26 33.08 0.10 -33.26
CA ARG A 26 33.17 -0.53 -34.59
C ARG A 26 34.05 0.27 -35.55
N TRP A 27 33.87 1.59 -35.61
CA TRP A 27 34.71 2.44 -36.48
C TRP A 27 36.17 2.43 -36.06
N LEU A 28 36.45 2.36 -34.75
CA LEU A 28 37.82 2.26 -34.26
C LEU A 28 38.44 0.88 -34.49
N CYS A 29 37.69 -0.21 -34.29
CA CYS A 29 38.14 -1.55 -34.68
C CYS A 29 38.40 -1.63 -36.19
N LEU A 30 37.59 -0.95 -37.01
CA LEU A 30 37.79 -0.89 -38.45
C LEU A 30 39.05 -0.09 -38.82
N LEU A 31 39.26 1.07 -38.18
CA LEU A 31 40.52 1.82 -38.29
C LEU A 31 41.72 0.96 -37.88
N PHE A 32 41.60 0.20 -36.78
CA PHE A 32 42.63 -0.71 -36.31
C PHE A 32 42.93 -1.80 -37.34
N VAL A 33 41.92 -2.48 -37.88
CA VAL A 33 42.11 -3.51 -38.92
C VAL A 33 42.77 -2.90 -40.15
N ILE A 34 42.37 -1.70 -40.57
CA ILE A 34 43.00 -1.00 -41.69
C ILE A 34 44.48 -0.71 -41.39
N VAL A 35 44.80 -0.11 -40.24
CA VAL A 35 46.18 0.20 -39.85
C VAL A 35 47.01 -1.06 -39.73
N PHE A 36 46.45 -2.13 -39.16
CA PHE A 36 47.10 -3.43 -39.02
C PHE A 36 47.41 -4.07 -40.38
N VAL A 37 46.45 -4.07 -41.31
CA VAL A 37 46.64 -4.58 -42.68
C VAL A 37 47.64 -3.73 -43.44
N LEU A 38 47.60 -2.40 -43.31
CA LEU A 38 48.59 -1.50 -43.92
C LEU A 38 50.00 -1.75 -43.39
N ILE A 39 50.16 -2.00 -42.09
CA ILE A 39 51.44 -2.35 -41.48
C ILE A 39 51.92 -3.71 -42.00
N ILE A 40 51.08 -4.74 -42.05
CA ILE A 40 51.44 -6.05 -42.62
C ILE A 40 51.83 -5.92 -44.09
N ALA A 41 51.08 -5.16 -44.89
CA ALA A 41 51.40 -4.92 -46.30
C ALA A 41 52.74 -4.18 -46.45
N THR A 42 53.02 -3.21 -45.58
CA THR A 42 54.29 -2.48 -45.57
C THR A 42 55.45 -3.40 -45.19
N LEU A 43 55.29 -4.21 -44.15
CA LEU A 43 56.28 -5.20 -43.73
C LEU A 43 56.51 -6.27 -44.80
N PHE A 44 55.46 -6.70 -45.51
CA PHE A 44 55.56 -7.64 -46.63
C PHE A 44 56.37 -7.05 -47.78
N VAL A 45 56.13 -5.79 -48.15
CA VAL A 45 56.93 -5.09 -49.18
C VAL A 45 58.40 -5.00 -48.76
N ILE A 46 58.69 -4.72 -47.48
CA ILE A 46 60.07 -4.69 -46.97
C ILE A 46 60.74 -6.06 -47.11
N VAL A 47 60.06 -7.15 -46.72
CA VAL A 47 60.58 -8.52 -46.83
C VAL A 47 60.82 -8.94 -48.29
N VAL A 48 59.97 -8.51 -49.23
CA VAL A 48 60.12 -8.83 -50.66
C VAL A 48 61.26 -8.05 -51.32
N VAL A 49 61.45 -6.78 -50.93
CA VAL A 49 62.44 -5.88 -51.55
C VAL A 49 63.85 -6.09 -50.99
N ASP A 50 63.97 -6.42 -49.71
CA ASP A 50 65.26 -6.60 -49.06
C ASP A 50 65.74 -8.06 -49.17
N LYS A 51 66.83 -8.27 -49.93
CA LYS A 51 67.45 -9.59 -50.17
C LYS A 51 68.05 -10.22 -48.91
N ASN A 52 68.16 -9.47 -47.82
CA ASN A 52 68.67 -9.98 -46.54
C ASN A 52 67.62 -10.75 -45.74
N PHE A 53 66.35 -10.78 -46.17
CA PHE A 53 65.28 -11.54 -45.52
C PHE A 53 65.03 -12.90 -46.20
N ASN A 54 65.08 -13.97 -45.42
CA ASN A 54 64.53 -15.27 -45.83
C ASN A 54 63.02 -15.27 -45.57
N MET A 55 62.21 -15.41 -46.63
CA MET A 55 60.74 -15.44 -46.58
C MET A 55 60.15 -16.49 -45.61
N GLY A 56 60.90 -17.52 -45.25
CA GLY A 56 60.43 -18.63 -44.39
C GLY A 56 60.43 -18.34 -42.88
N ASP A 57 61.18 -17.35 -42.39
CA ASP A 57 61.43 -17.16 -40.94
C ASP A 57 60.72 -15.95 -40.31
N VAL A 58 59.97 -15.16 -41.09
CA VAL A 58 59.37 -13.89 -40.60
C VAL A 58 57.87 -14.06 -40.33
N ASN A 59 57.49 -14.09 -39.06
CA ASN A 59 56.09 -13.97 -38.64
C ASN A 59 55.59 -12.53 -38.79
N LEU A 60 55.27 -12.12 -40.02
CA LEU A 60 54.80 -10.77 -40.36
C LEU A 60 53.62 -10.29 -39.48
N PRO A 61 52.55 -11.09 -39.24
CA PRO A 61 51.48 -10.70 -38.33
C PRO A 61 51.93 -10.53 -36.88
N GLY A 62 52.79 -11.41 -36.37
CA GLY A 62 53.31 -11.34 -35.00
C GLY A 62 54.19 -10.11 -34.79
N THR A 63 55.05 -9.80 -35.76
CA THR A 63 55.88 -8.59 -35.79
C THR A 63 55.04 -7.31 -35.83
N ALA A 64 54.01 -7.28 -36.69
CA ALA A 64 53.07 -6.15 -36.77
C ALA A 64 52.35 -5.94 -35.42
N PHE A 65 51.88 -7.02 -34.80
CA PHE A 65 51.20 -6.98 -33.51
C PHE A 65 52.11 -6.43 -32.40
N LEU A 66 53.33 -6.96 -32.27
CA LEU A 66 54.30 -6.52 -31.27
C LEU A 66 54.64 -5.03 -31.42
N LEU A 67 54.92 -4.55 -32.63
CA LEU A 67 55.23 -3.14 -32.88
C LEU A 67 54.05 -2.20 -32.58
N LEU A 68 52.82 -2.68 -32.69
CA LEU A 68 51.60 -1.93 -32.38
C LEU A 68 51.29 -1.89 -30.88
N THR A 69 51.41 -3.03 -30.20
CA THR A 69 51.01 -3.15 -28.79
C THR A 69 52.12 -2.77 -27.82
N ASP A 70 53.38 -3.03 -28.19
CA ASP A 70 54.55 -2.74 -27.39
C ASP A 70 55.73 -2.24 -28.27
N PRO A 71 55.74 -0.95 -28.61
CA PRO A 71 56.78 -0.36 -29.45
C PRO A 71 58.19 -0.42 -28.82
N GLY A 72 58.32 -0.74 -27.52
CA GLY A 72 59.60 -0.95 -26.85
C GLY A 72 60.38 -2.16 -27.38
N ASN A 73 59.70 -3.09 -28.06
CA ASN A 73 60.31 -4.30 -28.61
C ASN A 73 60.97 -4.08 -30.00
N LEU A 74 61.14 -2.82 -30.42
CA LEU A 74 61.74 -2.46 -31.69
C LEU A 74 63.11 -3.13 -31.92
N SER A 75 63.93 -3.24 -30.87
CA SER A 75 65.27 -3.86 -30.95
C SER A 75 65.26 -5.37 -31.17
N GLY A 76 64.21 -6.07 -30.70
CA GLY A 76 64.06 -7.52 -30.88
C GLY A 76 63.47 -7.92 -32.24
N VAL A 77 62.89 -6.95 -32.95
CA VAL A 77 62.19 -7.14 -34.22
C VAL A 77 63.01 -6.62 -35.41
N LEU A 78 63.95 -5.71 -35.18
CA LEU A 78 64.89 -5.20 -36.18
C LEU A 78 65.96 -6.25 -36.55
N PRO A 79 66.19 -6.53 -37.85
CA PRO A 79 67.25 -7.44 -38.28
C PRO A 79 68.66 -6.92 -37.96
N SER A 80 69.60 -7.82 -37.67
CA SER A 80 70.99 -7.47 -37.30
C SER A 80 71.76 -6.70 -38.40
N ASN A 81 71.38 -6.85 -39.68
CA ASN A 81 72.03 -6.24 -40.85
C ASN A 81 71.01 -5.47 -41.73
N HIS A 82 70.31 -4.49 -41.16
CA HIS A 82 69.29 -3.70 -41.86
C HIS A 82 69.86 -2.37 -42.40
N SER A 83 69.23 -1.82 -43.44
CA SER A 83 69.52 -0.45 -43.88
C SER A 83 68.92 0.56 -42.89
N TRP A 84 69.57 1.72 -42.72
CA TRP A 84 69.07 2.80 -41.84
C TRP A 84 67.66 3.28 -42.22
N ILE A 85 67.30 3.19 -43.51
CA ILE A 85 65.95 3.52 -44.03
C ILE A 85 64.89 2.54 -43.47
N ILE A 86 65.20 1.25 -43.42
CA ILE A 86 64.30 0.24 -42.82
C ILE A 86 64.13 0.51 -41.33
N GLY A 87 65.19 0.88 -40.62
CA GLY A 87 65.13 1.27 -39.20
C GLY A 87 64.15 2.43 -38.96
N ILE A 88 64.15 3.44 -39.83
CA ILE A 88 63.20 4.57 -39.76
C ILE A 88 61.76 4.10 -39.98
N ILE A 89 61.51 3.19 -40.93
CA ILE A 89 60.15 2.70 -41.19
C ILE A 89 59.61 1.91 -39.99
N TYR A 90 60.43 1.03 -39.39
CA TYR A 90 60.05 0.30 -38.17
C TYR A 90 59.81 1.26 -36.99
N ALA A 91 60.60 2.31 -36.84
CA ALA A 91 60.39 3.35 -35.83
C ALA A 91 59.08 4.14 -36.06
N LEU A 92 58.75 4.48 -37.32
CA LEU A 92 57.48 5.12 -37.65
C LEU A 92 56.28 4.22 -37.35
N ILE A 93 56.37 2.92 -37.67
CA ILE A 93 55.34 1.93 -37.32
C ILE A 93 55.16 1.86 -35.81
N ALA A 94 56.26 1.83 -35.05
CA ALA A 94 56.23 1.82 -33.59
C ALA A 94 55.61 3.11 -33.00
N ILE A 95 55.90 4.29 -33.57
CA ILE A 95 55.27 5.56 -33.17
C ILE A 95 53.78 5.56 -33.46
N VAL A 96 53.37 5.08 -34.64
CA VAL A 96 51.95 4.94 -35.01
C VAL A 96 51.26 3.97 -34.05
N GLY A 97 51.90 2.85 -33.73
CA GLY A 97 51.45 1.89 -32.71
C GLY A 97 51.25 2.54 -31.35
N ALA A 98 52.25 3.29 -30.86
CA ALA A 98 52.18 4.02 -29.60
C ALA A 98 51.00 5.01 -29.54
N ILE A 99 50.78 5.77 -30.62
CA ILE A 99 49.70 6.77 -30.69
C ILE A 99 48.33 6.09 -30.74
N VAL A 100 48.18 5.07 -31.59
CA VAL A 100 46.89 4.40 -31.83
C VAL A 100 46.50 3.52 -30.63
N PHE A 101 47.42 2.68 -30.15
CA PHE A 101 47.14 1.72 -29.08
C PHE A 101 47.34 2.33 -27.69
N GLY A 102 48.49 2.97 -27.45
CA GLY A 102 48.82 3.58 -26.16
C GLY A 102 48.00 4.84 -25.85
N GLY A 103 47.68 5.65 -26.86
CA GLY A 103 46.91 6.88 -26.69
C GLY A 103 45.42 6.71 -26.93
N LEU A 104 45.03 6.52 -28.19
CA LEU A 104 43.64 6.61 -28.63
C LEU A 104 42.77 5.47 -28.10
N LEU A 105 43.19 4.22 -28.26
CA LEU A 105 42.42 3.04 -27.87
C LEU A 105 42.18 3.00 -26.35
N ILE A 106 43.23 3.13 -25.54
CA ILE A 106 43.13 3.09 -24.08
C ILE A 106 42.24 4.23 -23.57
N SER A 107 42.43 5.47 -24.08
CA SER A 107 41.60 6.61 -23.68
C SER A 107 40.12 6.41 -24.00
N LEU A 108 39.80 5.87 -25.18
CA LEU A 108 38.40 5.61 -25.56
C LEU A 108 37.78 4.46 -24.78
N LEU A 109 38.53 3.39 -24.51
CA LEU A 109 38.07 2.30 -23.64
C LEU A 109 37.82 2.82 -22.22
N SER A 110 38.76 3.59 -21.65
CA SER A 110 38.61 4.18 -20.32
C SER A 110 37.40 5.12 -20.25
N ASN A 111 37.26 6.04 -21.21
CA ASN A 111 36.10 6.93 -21.29
C ASN A 111 34.79 6.17 -21.52
N SER A 112 34.82 5.04 -22.24
CA SER A 112 33.65 4.21 -22.46
C SER A 112 33.21 3.50 -21.18
N VAL A 113 34.17 2.90 -20.45
CA VAL A 113 33.89 2.28 -19.16
C VAL A 113 33.37 3.34 -18.20
N GLN A 114 34.01 4.51 -18.13
CA GLN A 114 33.59 5.63 -17.31
C GLN A 114 32.16 6.08 -17.64
N ARG A 115 31.83 6.33 -18.92
CA ARG A 115 30.45 6.68 -19.33
C ARG A 115 29.43 5.59 -19.02
N ARG A 116 29.83 4.31 -19.07
CA ARG A 116 28.95 3.20 -18.70
C ARG A 116 28.70 3.21 -17.20
N VAL A 117 29.75 3.40 -16.39
CA VAL A 117 29.64 3.54 -14.93
C VAL A 117 28.76 4.75 -14.59
N GLU A 118 29.00 5.92 -15.18
CA GLU A 118 28.17 7.13 -15.00
C GLU A 118 26.69 6.89 -15.33
N LYS A 119 26.39 6.12 -16.40
CA LYS A 119 25.02 5.76 -16.72
C LYS A 119 24.40 4.78 -15.71
N ILE A 120 25.17 3.85 -15.16
CA ILE A 120 24.71 2.92 -14.12
C ILE A 120 24.47 3.68 -12.81
N GLU A 121 25.42 4.52 -12.42
CA GLU A 121 25.32 5.39 -11.25
C GLU A 121 24.13 6.33 -11.37
N GLY A 122 23.92 6.90 -12.56
CA GLY A 122 22.79 7.76 -12.91
C GLY A 122 21.47 7.03 -13.18
N GLY A 123 21.41 5.70 -13.06
CA GLY A 123 20.16 4.95 -13.21
C GLY A 123 19.56 4.96 -14.63
N ASN A 124 20.40 5.15 -15.65
CA ASN A 124 20.01 5.25 -17.07
C ASN A 124 20.36 3.97 -17.86
N VAL A 125 20.51 2.84 -17.16
CA VAL A 125 20.76 1.53 -17.75
C VAL A 125 19.59 0.61 -17.42
N TYR A 126 18.85 0.25 -18.45
CA TYR A 126 17.69 -0.63 -18.36
C TYR A 126 18.10 -2.10 -18.58
N TYR A 127 17.66 -2.96 -17.67
CA TYR A 127 17.87 -4.40 -17.70
C TYR A 127 16.60 -5.13 -18.16
N GLN A 128 16.77 -6.33 -18.70
CA GLN A 128 15.66 -7.22 -19.04
C GLN A 128 15.33 -8.09 -17.82
N LEU A 129 14.34 -7.66 -17.03
CA LEU A 129 13.96 -8.27 -15.76
C LEU A 129 12.73 -9.16 -15.92
N ARG A 130 12.65 -10.19 -15.07
CA ARG A 130 11.49 -11.09 -14.94
C ARG A 130 11.32 -11.47 -13.48
N ASP A 131 10.09 -11.62 -13.04
CA ASP A 131 9.72 -12.02 -11.69
C ASP A 131 10.32 -11.11 -10.59
N HIS A 132 10.46 -9.82 -10.91
CA HIS A 132 11.02 -8.77 -10.06
C HIS A 132 9.95 -7.93 -9.39
N ILE A 133 10.34 -7.20 -8.34
CA ILE A 133 9.46 -6.27 -7.62
C ILE A 133 9.72 -4.86 -8.12
N VAL A 134 8.68 -4.10 -8.40
CA VAL A 134 8.78 -2.74 -8.92
C VAL A 134 8.24 -1.75 -7.91
N VAL A 135 9.00 -0.70 -7.61
CA VAL A 135 8.59 0.42 -6.76
C VAL A 135 8.69 1.71 -7.55
N ILE A 136 7.59 2.46 -7.65
CA ILE A 136 7.47 3.67 -8.46
C ILE A 136 7.28 4.86 -7.52
N GLY A 137 8.26 5.77 -7.55
CA GLY A 137 8.32 6.96 -6.71
C GLY A 137 9.33 6.86 -5.58
N TYR A 138 9.45 7.96 -4.84
CA TYR A 138 10.23 8.04 -3.62
C TYR A 138 9.42 8.81 -2.58
N ASP A 139 9.21 8.16 -1.44
CA ASP A 139 8.58 8.72 -0.24
C ASP A 139 9.36 8.25 1.00
N THR A 140 9.06 8.82 2.17
CA THR A 140 9.65 8.45 3.46
C THR A 140 9.32 7.01 3.87
N ILE A 141 8.28 6.41 3.29
CA ILE A 141 7.92 5.00 3.46
C ILE A 141 8.89 4.06 2.71
N LEU A 142 9.55 4.53 1.63
CA LEU A 142 10.35 3.69 0.73
C LEU A 142 11.41 2.84 1.47
N PRO A 143 12.26 3.39 2.36
CA PRO A 143 13.26 2.58 3.05
C PRO A 143 12.66 1.45 3.90
N SER A 144 11.52 1.71 4.56
CA SER A 144 10.81 0.71 5.35
C SER A 144 10.22 -0.40 4.48
N LEU A 145 9.60 -0.01 3.36
CA LEU A 145 9.08 -0.96 2.37
C LEU A 145 10.19 -1.84 1.81
N VAL A 146 11.32 -1.25 1.36
CA VAL A 146 12.45 -2.01 0.83
C VAL A 146 13.02 -2.98 1.87
N LYS A 147 13.14 -2.56 3.14
CA LYS A 147 13.57 -3.45 4.23
C LYS A 147 12.69 -4.68 4.34
N GLN A 148 11.39 -4.49 4.29
CA GLN A 148 10.42 -5.58 4.41
C GLN A 148 10.43 -6.48 3.17
N ILE A 149 10.49 -5.90 1.97
CA ILE A 149 10.64 -6.64 0.71
C ILE A 149 11.86 -7.57 0.80
N VAL A 150 12.98 -7.01 1.26
CA VAL A 150 14.27 -7.70 1.37
C VAL A 150 14.24 -8.80 2.43
N ASN A 151 13.52 -8.62 3.52
CA ASN A 151 13.44 -9.57 4.62
C ASN A 151 12.38 -10.67 4.41
N LYS A 152 11.47 -10.50 3.46
CA LYS A 152 10.43 -11.48 3.15
C LYS A 152 11.04 -12.71 2.47
N GLU A 153 10.87 -13.88 3.10
CA GLU A 153 11.50 -15.13 2.63
C GLU A 153 11.06 -15.51 1.21
N GLU A 154 9.77 -15.35 0.91
CA GLU A 154 9.17 -15.61 -0.41
C GLU A 154 9.84 -14.79 -1.53
N TRP A 155 10.42 -13.63 -1.20
CA TRP A 155 10.96 -12.67 -2.15
C TRP A 155 12.48 -12.55 -2.11
N ARG A 156 13.16 -13.41 -1.34
CA ARG A 156 14.60 -13.30 -1.06
C ARG A 156 15.48 -13.23 -2.32
N ASN A 157 15.07 -13.89 -3.39
CA ASN A 157 15.81 -14.03 -4.65
C ASN A 157 15.30 -13.11 -5.77
N LYS A 158 14.36 -12.20 -5.49
CA LYS A 158 13.78 -11.30 -6.50
C LYS A 158 14.57 -9.99 -6.56
N ASP A 159 14.77 -9.49 -7.78
CA ASP A 159 15.33 -8.16 -7.99
C ASP A 159 14.34 -7.08 -7.53
N VAL A 160 14.84 -6.00 -6.92
CA VAL A 160 14.01 -4.86 -6.50
C VAL A 160 14.36 -3.66 -7.36
N LEU A 161 13.42 -3.25 -8.21
CA LEU A 161 13.55 -2.13 -9.12
C LEU A 161 12.85 -0.89 -8.57
N ILE A 162 13.54 0.24 -8.49
CA ILE A 162 12.99 1.51 -7.98
C ILE A 162 13.06 2.56 -9.09
N LEU A 163 11.92 3.09 -9.53
CA LEU A 163 11.84 4.23 -10.45
C LEU A 163 11.62 5.53 -9.68
N THR A 164 12.50 6.51 -9.83
CA THR A 164 12.39 7.78 -9.10
C THR A 164 12.99 8.97 -9.84
N LYS A 165 12.45 10.16 -9.56
CA LYS A 165 13.01 11.44 -10.04
C LYS A 165 14.18 11.92 -9.17
N LYS A 166 14.31 11.41 -7.94
CA LYS A 166 15.45 11.74 -7.05
C LYS A 166 16.75 11.19 -7.62
N SER A 167 17.88 11.79 -7.26
CA SER A 167 19.18 11.30 -7.69
C SER A 167 19.39 9.87 -7.15
N PRO A 168 19.82 8.90 -7.98
CA PRO A 168 20.04 7.54 -7.50
C PRO A 168 21.06 7.44 -6.36
N ALA A 169 22.01 8.39 -6.28
CA ALA A 169 22.96 8.47 -5.17
C ALA A 169 22.25 8.74 -3.82
N GLU A 170 21.39 9.76 -3.75
CA GLU A 170 20.61 10.06 -2.54
C GLU A 170 19.73 8.88 -2.12
N VAL A 171 19.12 8.19 -3.09
CA VAL A 171 18.29 7.02 -2.80
C VAL A 171 19.12 5.86 -2.26
N ARG A 172 20.30 5.60 -2.83
CA ARG A 172 21.22 4.59 -2.29
C ARG A 172 21.65 4.93 -0.87
N ASP A 173 21.99 6.17 -0.58
CA ASP A 173 22.39 6.62 0.75
C ASP A 173 21.27 6.45 1.77
N ALA A 174 20.03 6.79 1.41
CA ALA A 174 18.87 6.57 2.26
C ALA A 174 18.64 5.08 2.53
N LEU A 175 18.75 4.22 1.51
CA LEU A 175 18.52 2.78 1.64
C LEU A 175 19.64 2.07 2.41
N ASN A 176 20.89 2.53 2.29
CA ASN A 176 22.06 2.00 3.03
C ASN A 176 21.90 2.12 4.55
N THR A 177 21.03 3.02 5.05
CA THR A 177 20.74 3.13 6.48
C THR A 177 19.92 1.96 7.02
N VAL A 178 19.18 1.27 6.15
CA VAL A 178 18.19 0.25 6.53
C VAL A 178 18.55 -1.15 6.02
N VAL A 179 19.17 -1.22 4.84
CA VAL A 179 19.57 -2.46 4.17
C VAL A 179 20.96 -2.28 3.56
N ASP A 180 21.82 -3.30 3.64
CA ASP A 180 23.07 -3.29 2.87
C ASP A 180 22.77 -3.46 1.37
N VAL A 181 22.69 -2.33 0.67
CA VAL A 181 22.34 -2.23 -0.76
C VAL A 181 23.35 -2.99 -1.63
N LYS A 182 24.59 -3.22 -1.17
CA LYS A 182 25.62 -3.93 -1.94
C LYS A 182 25.42 -5.45 -1.94
N SER A 183 24.68 -5.97 -0.96
CA SER A 183 24.46 -7.41 -0.75
C SER A 183 23.26 -7.97 -1.53
N LYS A 184 22.37 -7.11 -2.04
CA LYS A 184 21.11 -7.48 -2.71
C LYS A 184 20.96 -6.75 -4.04
N HIS A 185 20.26 -7.39 -4.99
CA HIS A 185 20.03 -6.89 -6.35
C HIS A 185 19.03 -5.71 -6.38
N LEU A 186 19.45 -4.56 -5.84
CA LEU A 186 18.67 -3.33 -5.86
C LEU A 186 19.04 -2.47 -7.07
N ILE A 187 18.07 -2.23 -7.95
CA ILE A 187 18.22 -1.51 -9.21
C ILE A 187 17.46 -0.20 -9.09
N ILE A 188 18.11 0.93 -9.38
CA ILE A 188 17.47 2.25 -9.32
C ILE A 188 17.50 2.86 -10.71
N TYR A 189 16.31 3.17 -11.24
CA TYR A 189 16.13 3.91 -12.47
C TYR A 189 15.81 5.37 -12.19
N SER A 190 16.45 6.26 -12.94
CA SER A 190 16.12 7.68 -12.96
C SER A 190 15.01 7.90 -13.99
N GLY A 191 13.83 8.32 -13.54
CA GLY A 191 12.70 8.60 -14.43
C GLY A 191 11.47 9.13 -13.70
N GLN A 192 10.36 9.26 -14.42
CA GLN A 192 9.14 9.87 -13.91
C GLN A 192 7.94 8.94 -14.03
N ARG A 193 7.14 8.87 -12.96
CA ARG A 193 5.87 8.10 -12.92
C ARG A 193 4.84 8.52 -13.97
N SER A 194 4.96 9.75 -14.48
CA SER A 194 4.08 10.30 -15.52
C SER A 194 4.53 9.98 -16.95
N SER A 195 5.76 9.49 -17.14
CA SER A 195 6.35 9.20 -18.45
C SER A 195 6.04 7.77 -18.87
N GLU A 196 5.23 7.59 -19.91
CA GLU A 196 4.90 6.26 -20.42
C GLU A 196 6.16 5.50 -20.90
N LEU A 197 7.13 6.22 -21.48
CA LEU A 197 8.40 5.64 -21.93
C LEU A 197 9.18 5.04 -20.75
N ASP A 198 9.20 5.74 -19.61
CA ASP A 198 9.91 5.26 -18.41
C ASP A 198 9.19 4.05 -17.81
N LEU A 199 7.85 4.06 -17.80
CA LEU A 199 7.04 2.95 -17.32
C LEU A 199 7.21 1.68 -18.18
N ARG A 200 7.28 1.82 -19.50
CA ARG A 200 7.56 0.70 -20.42
C ARG A 200 8.92 0.05 -20.18
N ASN A 201 9.90 0.80 -19.70
CA ASN A 201 11.23 0.26 -19.36
C ASN A 201 11.24 -0.57 -18.06
N LEU A 202 10.16 -0.56 -17.26
CA LEU A 202 10.06 -1.31 -16.01
C LEU A 202 9.66 -2.78 -16.21
N GLN A 203 9.13 -3.13 -17.39
CA GLN A 203 8.64 -4.48 -17.71
C GLN A 203 7.62 -4.99 -16.69
N THR A 204 6.65 -4.14 -16.37
CA THR A 204 5.61 -4.39 -15.35
C THR A 204 4.74 -5.59 -15.66
N GLU A 205 4.66 -6.01 -16.92
CA GLU A 205 3.95 -7.23 -17.35
C GLU A 205 4.61 -8.53 -16.85
N ASN A 206 5.89 -8.48 -16.49
CA ASN A 206 6.64 -9.62 -15.94
C ASN A 206 6.97 -9.43 -14.44
N ALA A 207 6.45 -8.36 -13.82
CA ALA A 207 6.71 -8.07 -12.42
C ALA A 207 5.90 -9.01 -11.52
N HIS A 208 6.48 -9.40 -10.40
CA HIS A 208 5.79 -10.15 -9.36
C HIS A 208 4.77 -9.27 -8.64
N GLU A 209 5.18 -8.06 -8.26
CA GLU A 209 4.33 -7.08 -7.57
C GLU A 209 4.84 -5.66 -7.82
N ILE A 210 3.91 -4.70 -7.87
CA ILE A 210 4.19 -3.30 -8.20
C ILE A 210 3.69 -2.42 -7.06
N PHE A 211 4.50 -1.47 -6.62
CA PHE A 211 4.19 -0.49 -5.58
C PHE A 211 4.25 0.92 -6.16
N ILE A 212 3.11 1.59 -6.32
CA ILE A 212 3.03 3.00 -6.69
C ILE A 212 2.98 3.81 -5.40
N ILE A 213 4.14 4.25 -4.94
CA ILE A 213 4.25 5.10 -3.75
C ILE A 213 4.08 6.55 -4.14
N GLY A 214 4.76 6.99 -5.20
CA GLY A 214 4.73 8.38 -5.63
C GLY A 214 5.74 9.27 -4.92
N ASN A 215 5.47 10.58 -4.87
CA ASN A 215 6.27 11.56 -4.15
C ASN A 215 5.33 12.55 -3.47
N ARG A 216 5.27 12.54 -2.13
CA ARG A 216 4.31 13.29 -1.30
C ARG A 216 4.35 14.80 -1.47
N GLN A 217 5.44 15.36 -1.98
CA GLN A 217 5.61 16.82 -2.05
C GLN A 217 4.73 17.51 -3.13
N SER A 218 3.90 16.77 -3.87
CA SER A 218 2.96 17.33 -4.85
C SER A 218 1.52 17.30 -4.32
N ASP A 219 0.81 18.44 -4.36
CA ASP A 219 -0.62 18.52 -4.02
C ASP A 219 -1.49 17.54 -4.85
N ASP A 220 -1.05 17.24 -6.07
CA ASP A 220 -1.68 16.27 -6.99
C ASP A 220 -1.22 14.82 -6.77
N HIS A 221 -0.79 14.45 -5.56
CA HIS A 221 -0.20 13.15 -5.26
C HIS A 221 -1.05 11.97 -5.76
N ASP A 222 -2.30 11.93 -5.33
CA ASP A 222 -3.21 10.82 -5.63
C ASP A 222 -3.61 10.83 -7.12
N ALA A 223 -3.80 12.01 -7.71
CA ALA A 223 -4.12 12.16 -9.13
C ALA A 223 -2.98 11.61 -10.02
N LEU A 224 -1.72 11.91 -9.66
CA LEU A 224 -0.55 11.39 -10.38
C LEU A 224 -0.35 9.88 -10.18
N ASN A 225 -0.68 9.34 -9.00
CA ASN A 225 -0.63 7.90 -8.77
C ASN A 225 -1.73 7.17 -9.56
N ILE A 226 -2.93 7.73 -9.67
CA ILE A 226 -4.03 7.19 -10.49
C ILE A 226 -3.70 7.26 -11.99
N ASP A 227 -3.12 8.37 -12.46
CA ASP A 227 -2.65 8.47 -13.86
C ASP A 227 -1.56 7.43 -14.17
N CYS A 228 -0.62 7.23 -13.24
CA CYS A 228 0.41 6.19 -13.35
C CYS A 228 -0.22 4.78 -13.43
N LEU A 229 -1.17 4.48 -12.55
CA LEU A 229 -1.92 3.22 -12.58
C LEU A 229 -2.64 3.02 -13.91
N SER A 230 -3.36 4.03 -14.41
CA SER A 230 -4.07 3.97 -15.70
C SER A 230 -3.12 3.62 -16.86
N LYS A 231 -1.94 4.26 -16.91
CA LYS A 231 -0.91 3.98 -17.92
C LYS A 231 -0.34 2.57 -17.80
N LEU A 232 -0.07 2.10 -16.58
CA LEU A 232 0.40 0.74 -16.34
C LEU A 232 -0.62 -0.31 -16.78
N VAL A 233 -1.90 -0.09 -16.47
CA VAL A 233 -3.00 -0.95 -16.94
C VAL A 233 -2.97 -1.05 -18.45
N SER A 234 -2.89 0.08 -19.17
CA SER A 234 -2.80 0.06 -20.65
C SER A 234 -1.58 -0.72 -21.16
N ILE A 235 -0.40 -0.53 -20.56
CA ILE A 235 0.82 -1.25 -20.94
C ILE A 235 0.67 -2.76 -20.71
N ILE A 236 0.08 -3.16 -19.58
CA ILE A 236 -0.11 -4.57 -19.23
C ILE A 236 -1.16 -5.24 -20.14
N GLN A 237 -2.24 -4.52 -20.47
CA GLN A 237 -3.27 -5.00 -21.41
C GLN A 237 -2.70 -5.33 -22.80
N GLU A 238 -1.74 -4.55 -23.29
CA GLU A 238 -1.09 -4.81 -24.58
C GLU A 238 -0.36 -6.17 -24.62
N HIS A 239 0.18 -6.61 -23.47
CA HIS A 239 1.02 -7.81 -23.39
C HIS A 239 0.26 -9.07 -22.97
N LYS A 240 -0.96 -8.93 -22.43
CA LYS A 240 -1.83 -10.04 -21.98
C LYS A 240 -1.08 -11.07 -21.12
N PRO A 241 -0.62 -10.68 -19.91
CA PRO A 241 0.13 -11.58 -19.06
C PRO A 241 -0.71 -12.80 -18.67
N LYS A 242 -0.04 -13.91 -18.37
CA LYS A 242 -0.72 -15.15 -17.93
C LYS A 242 -1.38 -15.01 -16.55
N GLN A 243 -0.91 -14.07 -15.74
CA GLN A 243 -1.42 -13.78 -14.41
C GLN A 243 -1.54 -12.26 -14.26
N HIS A 244 -2.59 -11.81 -13.60
CA HIS A 244 -2.81 -10.39 -13.32
C HIS A 244 -1.81 -9.92 -12.26
N PRO A 245 -0.91 -8.95 -12.57
CA PRO A 245 0.01 -8.45 -11.58
C PRO A 245 -0.73 -7.68 -10.49
N THR A 246 -0.24 -7.77 -9.26
CA THR A 246 -0.77 -7.00 -8.13
C THR A 246 -0.10 -5.63 -8.08
N ILE A 247 -0.92 -4.58 -8.00
CA ILE A 247 -0.49 -3.19 -7.93
C ILE A 247 -0.99 -2.57 -6.63
N ASN A 248 -0.07 -2.32 -5.70
CA ASN A 248 -0.32 -1.57 -4.48
C ASN A 248 -0.17 -0.08 -4.77
N ILE A 249 -1.20 0.72 -4.50
CA ILE A 249 -1.20 2.16 -4.77
C ILE A 249 -1.37 2.96 -3.47
N LEU A 250 -0.41 3.84 -3.18
CA LEU A 250 -0.49 4.74 -2.04
C LEU A 250 -1.43 5.91 -2.36
N LEU A 251 -2.46 6.07 -1.54
CA LEU A 251 -3.40 7.19 -1.58
C LEU A 251 -3.36 7.95 -0.25
N GLU A 252 -3.16 9.26 -0.33
CA GLU A 252 -3.10 10.10 0.87
C GLU A 252 -4.46 10.60 1.32
N ASN A 253 -5.35 10.91 0.38
CA ASN A 253 -6.63 11.51 0.71
C ASN A 253 -7.66 10.39 0.94
N PRO A 254 -8.25 10.30 2.15
CA PRO A 254 -9.29 9.31 2.44
C PRO A 254 -10.48 9.38 1.48
N ALA A 255 -10.78 10.56 0.92
CA ALA A 255 -11.86 10.72 -0.07
C ALA A 255 -11.53 10.01 -1.39
N THR A 256 -10.30 10.13 -1.89
CA THR A 256 -9.85 9.44 -3.11
C THR A 256 -9.88 7.93 -2.91
N GLN A 257 -9.45 7.48 -1.75
CA GLN A 257 -9.49 6.07 -1.39
C GLN A 257 -10.93 5.54 -1.33
N THR A 258 -11.83 6.21 -0.60
CA THR A 258 -13.24 5.81 -0.52
C THR A 258 -13.88 5.74 -1.91
N MET A 259 -13.54 6.67 -2.80
CA MET A 259 -14.00 6.65 -4.20
C MET A 259 -13.51 5.40 -4.93
N LEU A 260 -12.23 5.03 -4.83
CA LEU A 260 -11.70 3.82 -5.45
C LEU A 260 -12.28 2.53 -4.84
N GLN A 261 -12.61 2.53 -3.55
CA GLN A 261 -13.21 1.38 -2.84
C GLN A 261 -14.71 1.21 -3.16
N SER A 262 -15.44 2.30 -3.38
CA SER A 262 -16.89 2.31 -3.58
C SER A 262 -17.34 2.32 -5.05
N THR A 263 -16.49 2.73 -5.98
CA THR A 263 -16.88 2.86 -7.40
C THR A 263 -16.43 1.67 -8.24
N ASN A 264 -17.19 1.37 -9.29
CA ASN A 264 -16.79 0.44 -10.36
C ASN A 264 -15.63 0.97 -11.23
N LEU A 265 -14.99 2.10 -10.89
CA LEU A 265 -13.81 2.58 -11.63
C LEU A 265 -12.70 1.54 -11.67
N ALA A 266 -12.54 0.79 -10.57
CA ALA A 266 -11.62 -0.33 -10.49
C ALA A 266 -12.12 -1.58 -11.25
N ALA A 267 -13.41 -1.73 -11.56
CA ALA A 267 -13.92 -2.92 -12.25
C ALA A 267 -13.30 -3.09 -13.65
N ASN A 268 -13.09 -1.97 -14.37
CA ASN A 268 -12.40 -1.99 -15.67
C ASN A 268 -10.91 -2.37 -15.54
N TRP A 269 -10.30 -2.14 -14.38
CA TRP A 269 -8.90 -2.46 -14.13
C TRP A 269 -8.72 -3.88 -13.58
N GLN A 270 -9.70 -4.40 -12.82
CA GLN A 270 -9.70 -5.74 -12.25
C GLN A 270 -9.58 -6.84 -13.30
N GLU A 271 -10.09 -6.62 -14.52
CA GLU A 271 -9.91 -7.54 -15.66
C GLU A 271 -8.44 -7.65 -16.12
N THR A 272 -7.55 -6.77 -15.66
CA THR A 272 -6.15 -6.71 -16.09
C THR A 272 -5.16 -6.81 -14.94
N VAL A 273 -5.45 -6.17 -13.81
CA VAL A 273 -4.55 -6.05 -12.67
C VAL A 273 -5.33 -6.10 -11.37
N ASN A 274 -4.73 -6.65 -10.33
CA ASN A 274 -5.29 -6.60 -8.99
C ASN A 274 -4.83 -5.30 -8.30
N VAL A 275 -5.73 -4.34 -8.07
CA VAL A 275 -5.39 -3.04 -7.47
C VAL A 275 -5.70 -3.04 -5.98
N ILE A 276 -4.68 -2.79 -5.16
CA ILE A 276 -4.79 -2.69 -3.71
C ILE A 276 -4.45 -1.25 -3.29
N PRO A 277 -5.45 -0.37 -3.08
CA PRO A 277 -5.19 0.93 -2.51
C PRO A 277 -4.84 0.79 -1.03
N PHE A 278 -3.81 1.49 -0.59
CA PHE A 278 -3.44 1.60 0.81
C PHE A 278 -3.19 3.05 1.17
N SER A 279 -3.48 3.41 2.42
CA SER A 279 -3.13 4.71 2.96
C SER A 279 -2.18 4.59 4.14
N PHE A 280 -1.24 5.52 4.21
CA PHE A 280 -0.37 5.69 5.37
C PHE A 280 -1.18 5.86 6.67
N TYR A 281 -2.23 6.68 6.62
CA TYR A 281 -3.01 7.02 7.81
C TYR A 281 -3.86 5.84 8.28
N GLU A 282 -4.40 5.08 7.34
CA GLU A 282 -5.22 3.90 7.58
C GLU A 282 -4.39 2.76 8.17
N ASN A 283 -3.22 2.47 7.58
CA ASN A 283 -2.31 1.46 8.11
C ASN A 283 -1.90 1.77 9.55
N TRP A 284 -1.56 3.04 9.83
CA TRP A 284 -1.26 3.47 11.20
C TRP A 284 -2.42 3.31 12.16
N ALA A 285 -3.62 3.74 11.76
CA ALA A 285 -4.81 3.62 12.59
C ALA A 285 -5.12 2.14 12.90
N ARG A 286 -5.00 1.26 11.90
CA ARG A 286 -5.17 -0.20 12.07
C ARG A 286 -4.14 -0.80 13.01
N MET A 287 -2.85 -0.47 12.85
CA MET A 287 -1.80 -0.98 13.74
C MET A 287 -2.06 -0.61 15.21
N VAL A 288 -2.56 0.61 15.45
CA VAL A 288 -2.89 1.08 16.80
C VAL A 288 -4.14 0.39 17.34
N LEU A 289 -5.23 0.36 16.56
CA LEU A 289 -6.53 -0.15 17.01
C LEU A 289 -6.59 -1.67 17.13
N ASN A 290 -5.86 -2.41 16.29
CA ASN A 290 -5.81 -3.88 16.35
C ASN A 290 -4.92 -4.41 17.49
N GLY A 291 -4.17 -3.52 18.15
CA GLY A 291 -3.36 -3.86 19.32
C GLY A 291 -2.17 -4.77 19.05
N GLN A 292 -1.57 -4.71 17.85
CA GLN A 292 -0.36 -5.47 17.52
C GLN A 292 0.87 -4.99 18.32
N HIS A 293 0.99 -3.68 18.52
CA HIS A 293 2.06 -3.03 19.29
C HIS A 293 1.54 -2.07 20.37
N TYR A 294 0.22 -2.03 20.53
CA TYR A 294 -0.51 -1.07 21.34
C TYR A 294 -1.50 -1.80 22.24
N PRO A 295 -1.91 -1.21 23.37
CA PRO A 295 -2.96 -1.80 24.19
C PRO A 295 -4.27 -1.90 23.40
N ARG A 296 -4.95 -3.04 23.50
CA ARG A 296 -6.28 -3.23 22.91
C ARG A 296 -7.32 -2.43 23.69
N LEU A 297 -8.19 -1.75 22.97
CA LEU A 297 -9.26 -0.94 23.56
C LEU A 297 -10.46 -1.81 23.89
N LEU A 298 -10.40 -2.51 25.02
CA LEU A 298 -11.46 -3.42 25.48
C LEU A 298 -12.46 -2.73 26.42
N VAL A 299 -13.68 -3.24 26.48
CA VAL A 299 -14.67 -2.80 27.46
C VAL A 299 -15.17 -4.03 28.21
N ASP A 300 -15.24 -3.97 29.53
CA ASP A 300 -15.76 -5.10 30.30
C ASP A 300 -17.25 -5.30 30.01
N SER A 301 -17.57 -6.46 29.42
CA SER A 301 -18.93 -6.87 29.11
C SER A 301 -19.80 -6.97 30.37
N ASN A 302 -19.20 -7.18 31.54
CA ASN A 302 -19.88 -7.24 32.83
C ASN A 302 -20.14 -5.86 33.45
N THR A 303 -19.78 -4.77 32.77
CA THR A 303 -20.08 -3.40 33.22
C THR A 303 -20.95 -2.69 32.19
N ASP A 304 -21.68 -1.65 32.61
CA ASP A 304 -22.39 -0.76 31.69
C ASP A 304 -21.51 0.39 31.18
N GLN A 305 -20.19 0.26 31.37
CA GLN A 305 -19.20 1.23 30.93
C GLN A 305 -19.21 1.36 29.40
N GLN A 306 -19.07 2.59 28.92
CA GLN A 306 -18.96 2.93 27.51
C GLN A 306 -17.53 3.35 27.17
N LEU A 307 -17.15 3.13 25.91
CA LEU A 307 -15.88 3.60 25.37
C LEU A 307 -16.06 4.96 24.71
N ASN A 308 -15.22 5.91 25.12
CA ASN A 308 -15.10 7.22 24.52
C ASN A 308 -13.74 7.35 23.84
N ILE A 309 -13.75 7.53 22.52
CA ILE A 309 -12.58 7.79 21.71
C ILE A 309 -12.48 9.29 21.50
N ILE A 310 -11.48 9.93 22.11
CA ILE A 310 -11.28 11.38 22.00
C ILE A 310 -10.17 11.63 21.00
N ILE A 311 -10.47 12.34 19.91
CA ILE A 311 -9.51 12.66 18.87
C ILE A 311 -9.29 14.17 18.85
N PHE A 312 -8.09 14.60 19.24
CA PHE A 312 -7.69 16.00 19.15
C PHE A 312 -7.23 16.30 17.73
N GLY A 313 -7.96 17.19 17.06
CA GLY A 313 -7.72 17.59 15.68
C GLY A 313 -8.44 16.72 14.65
N MET A 314 -9.10 17.37 13.70
CA MET A 314 -9.74 16.73 12.54
C MET A 314 -8.81 16.73 11.32
N SER A 315 -7.52 16.41 11.52
CA SER A 315 -6.57 16.25 10.40
C SER A 315 -6.86 14.98 9.59
N LYS A 316 -6.15 14.76 8.47
CA LYS A 316 -6.22 13.49 7.71
C LYS A 316 -6.11 12.27 8.64
N MET A 317 -5.12 12.26 9.54
CA MET A 317 -4.96 11.17 10.53
C MET A 317 -6.11 11.11 11.54
N GLY A 318 -6.59 12.25 12.03
CA GLY A 318 -7.69 12.27 13.00
C GLY A 318 -8.98 11.71 12.42
N VAL A 319 -9.33 12.12 11.19
CA VAL A 319 -10.49 11.61 10.45
C VAL A 319 -10.33 10.12 10.15
N THR A 320 -9.17 9.68 9.66
CA THR A 320 -8.92 8.25 9.39
C THR A 320 -8.96 7.42 10.68
N MET A 321 -8.39 7.90 11.79
CA MET A 321 -8.47 7.21 13.08
C MET A 321 -9.92 7.04 13.54
N ALA A 322 -10.77 8.05 13.36
CA ALA A 322 -12.20 7.96 13.68
C ALA A 322 -12.93 6.91 12.82
N VAL A 323 -12.63 6.89 11.52
CA VAL A 323 -13.23 5.95 10.57
C VAL A 323 -12.80 4.51 10.88
N GLU A 324 -11.51 4.26 11.09
CA GLU A 324 -11.02 2.92 11.48
C GLU A 324 -11.52 2.51 12.87
N ALA A 325 -11.63 3.44 13.82
CA ALA A 325 -12.23 3.17 15.12
C ALA A 325 -13.70 2.77 14.98
N ALA A 326 -14.45 3.43 14.09
CA ALA A 326 -15.83 3.08 13.78
C ALA A 326 -15.95 1.71 13.10
N HIS A 327 -14.94 1.24 12.36
CA HIS A 327 -14.91 -0.11 11.79
C HIS A 327 -14.53 -1.20 12.81
N ALA A 328 -13.76 -0.87 13.85
CA ALA A 328 -13.14 -1.87 14.73
C ALA A 328 -13.80 -1.98 16.11
N LEU A 329 -14.32 -0.89 16.66
CA LEU A 329 -14.67 -0.78 18.09
C LEU A 329 -16.15 -0.99 18.38
N HIS A 330 -16.61 -2.21 18.10
CA HIS A 330 -17.95 -2.69 18.39
C HIS A 330 -17.94 -3.63 19.61
N PHE A 331 -18.95 -3.51 20.48
CA PHE A 331 -18.97 -4.19 21.77
C PHE A 331 -20.33 -4.83 22.08
N PRO A 332 -20.37 -5.81 23.01
CA PRO A 332 -21.63 -6.35 23.50
C PRO A 332 -22.57 -5.27 24.07
N ARG A 333 -23.87 -5.57 24.06
CA ARG A 333 -24.90 -4.73 24.68
C ARG A 333 -24.64 -4.48 26.18
N LYS A 334 -25.33 -3.50 26.74
CA LYS A 334 -25.38 -3.29 28.19
C LYS A 334 -26.19 -4.39 28.86
N LYS A 335 -26.10 -4.51 30.19
CA LYS A 335 -26.82 -5.55 30.95
C LYS A 335 -28.34 -5.43 30.85
N ASP A 336 -28.84 -4.22 30.65
CA ASP A 336 -30.26 -3.92 30.46
C ASP A 336 -30.77 -4.22 29.03
N GLY A 337 -29.91 -4.70 28.13
CA GLY A 337 -30.23 -4.99 26.74
C GLY A 337 -30.15 -3.77 25.81
N SER A 338 -29.90 -2.58 26.34
CA SER A 338 -29.73 -1.37 25.53
C SER A 338 -28.41 -1.40 24.74
N VAL A 339 -28.39 -0.65 23.63
CA VAL A 339 -27.20 -0.53 22.78
C VAL A 339 -26.07 0.15 23.56
N ARG A 340 -24.92 -0.50 23.61
CA ARG A 340 -23.70 0.09 24.19
C ARG A 340 -23.01 0.93 23.11
N LYS A 341 -23.20 2.24 23.16
CA LYS A 341 -22.56 3.13 22.20
C LYS A 341 -21.06 3.33 22.49
N THR A 342 -20.23 3.18 21.47
CA THR A 342 -18.88 3.74 21.37
C THR A 342 -18.99 5.16 20.82
N ILE A 343 -18.53 6.14 21.58
CA ILE A 343 -18.66 7.55 21.22
C ILE A 343 -17.31 8.06 20.72
N ILE A 344 -17.28 8.54 19.48
CA ILE A 344 -16.09 9.10 18.83
C ILE A 344 -16.24 10.62 18.84
N THR A 345 -15.44 11.26 19.69
CA THR A 345 -15.47 12.71 19.90
C THR A 345 -14.28 13.37 19.22
N PHE A 346 -14.54 14.28 18.29
CA PHE A 346 -13.53 15.20 17.78
C PHE A 346 -13.44 16.45 18.63
N ILE A 347 -12.23 16.90 18.95
CA ILE A 347 -11.97 18.19 19.59
C ILE A 347 -11.09 19.03 18.67
N SER A 348 -11.60 20.15 18.18
CA SER A 348 -10.88 21.02 17.25
C SER A 348 -11.34 22.47 17.37
N LEU A 349 -10.45 23.42 17.04
CA LEU A 349 -10.83 24.83 16.92
C LEU A 349 -11.77 25.07 15.73
N ASN A 350 -11.59 24.29 14.65
CA ASN A 350 -12.37 24.38 13.40
C ASN A 350 -13.45 23.29 13.32
N ALA A 351 -13.89 22.76 14.47
CA ALA A 351 -14.80 21.61 14.51
C ALA A 351 -16.09 21.82 13.72
N TYR A 352 -16.61 23.05 13.61
CA TYR A 352 -17.85 23.33 12.90
C TYR A 352 -17.74 23.08 11.37
N GLU A 353 -16.70 23.62 10.74
CA GLU A 353 -16.45 23.48 9.30
C GLU A 353 -16.12 22.02 8.96
N GLU A 354 -15.22 21.42 9.74
CA GLU A 354 -14.78 20.04 9.55
C GLU A 354 -15.90 19.03 9.82
N MET A 355 -16.75 19.26 10.83
CA MET A 355 -17.96 18.48 11.07
C MET A 355 -18.89 18.54 9.86
N THR A 356 -19.10 19.73 9.28
CA THR A 356 -19.97 19.89 8.11
C THR A 356 -19.46 19.08 6.93
N LEU A 357 -18.14 19.08 6.69
CA LEU A 357 -17.51 18.26 5.66
C LEU A 357 -17.61 16.76 5.97
N PHE A 358 -17.34 16.35 7.21
CA PHE A 358 -17.42 14.96 7.65
C PHE A 358 -18.84 14.39 7.50
N ARG A 359 -19.85 15.14 7.97
CA ARG A 359 -21.26 14.77 7.87
C ARG A 359 -21.74 14.72 6.44
N THR A 360 -21.24 15.62 5.58
CA THR A 360 -21.55 15.60 4.15
C THR A 360 -20.94 14.37 3.46
N ARG A 361 -19.71 14.01 3.81
CA ARG A 361 -19.01 12.85 3.26
C ARG A 361 -19.67 11.53 3.64
N TYR A 362 -20.02 11.37 4.92
CA TYR A 362 -20.62 10.15 5.46
C TYR A 362 -22.12 10.34 5.75
N ARG A 363 -22.82 11.00 4.82
CA ARG A 363 -24.22 11.40 4.97
C ARG A 363 -25.13 10.26 5.40
N GLN A 364 -24.89 9.07 4.87
CA GLN A 364 -25.67 7.86 5.10
C GLN A 364 -25.71 7.46 6.58
N ILE A 365 -24.63 7.70 7.33
CA ILE A 365 -24.62 7.50 8.78
C ILE A 365 -25.59 8.48 9.46
N PHE A 366 -25.52 9.76 9.10
CA PHE A 366 -26.32 10.83 9.71
C PHE A 366 -27.77 10.90 9.19
N GLU A 367 -28.14 10.08 8.22
CA GLU A 367 -29.55 9.81 7.87
C GLU A 367 -30.23 8.93 8.92
N ILE A 368 -29.46 8.10 9.63
CA ILE A 368 -29.94 7.07 10.57
C ILE A 368 -29.58 7.42 12.02
N GLN A 369 -28.37 7.92 12.26
CA GLN A 369 -27.81 8.12 13.60
C GLN A 369 -27.76 9.61 13.96
N SER A 370 -28.14 9.90 15.21
CA SER A 370 -27.93 11.20 15.84
C SER A 370 -26.44 11.50 16.06
N SER A 371 -26.14 12.78 16.21
CA SER A 371 -24.80 13.25 16.57
C SER A 371 -24.90 14.51 17.42
N ARG A 372 -23.84 14.83 18.15
CA ARG A 372 -23.83 15.97 19.06
C ARG A 372 -22.76 16.99 18.68
N PHE A 373 -23.10 18.27 18.76
CA PHE A 373 -22.16 19.38 18.62
C PHE A 373 -22.07 20.16 19.93
N ILE A 374 -20.86 20.41 20.42
CA ILE A 374 -20.58 21.12 21.66
C ILE A 374 -19.69 22.32 21.33
N ASP A 375 -20.17 23.54 21.54
CA ASP A 375 -19.42 24.77 21.24
C ASP A 375 -19.03 25.53 22.51
N PHE A 376 -17.72 25.62 22.78
CA PHE A 376 -17.17 26.43 23.87
C PHE A 376 -16.93 27.90 23.49
N PHE A 377 -17.11 28.29 22.23
CA PHE A 377 -16.98 29.67 21.74
C PHE A 377 -18.33 30.35 21.47
N GLY A 378 -19.43 29.60 21.41
CA GLY A 378 -20.76 30.10 21.05
C GLY A 378 -21.57 30.73 22.20
N GLY A 379 -21.06 30.72 23.44
CA GLY A 379 -21.75 31.29 24.61
C GLY A 379 -21.60 32.81 24.74
N ASN A 380 -22.53 33.47 25.44
CA ASN A 380 -22.37 34.87 25.85
C ASN A 380 -21.08 35.02 26.68
N ASP A 381 -20.22 35.96 26.29
CA ASP A 381 -18.83 36.26 26.74
C ASP A 381 -18.51 36.28 28.25
N LYS A 382 -19.46 36.02 29.14
CA LYS A 382 -19.29 36.16 30.59
C LYS A 382 -18.86 34.88 31.31
N ASP A 383 -19.01 33.70 30.71
CA ASP A 383 -18.54 32.44 31.32
C ASP A 383 -18.14 31.41 30.26
N GLN A 384 -16.85 31.43 29.86
CA GLN A 384 -16.26 30.48 28.90
C GLN A 384 -16.19 29.03 29.43
N SER A 385 -16.75 28.74 30.61
CA SER A 385 -16.71 27.41 31.21
C SER A 385 -17.92 26.52 30.86
N LEU A 386 -19.02 27.09 30.35
CA LEU A 386 -20.23 26.36 29.98
C LEU A 386 -20.43 26.32 28.45
N PRO A 387 -20.43 25.13 27.82
CA PRO A 387 -20.60 25.03 26.38
C PRO A 387 -22.07 25.09 25.96
N VAL A 388 -22.31 25.50 24.71
CA VAL A 388 -23.59 25.32 24.04
C VAL A 388 -23.64 23.91 23.46
N ILE A 389 -24.59 23.08 23.91
CA ILE A 389 -24.77 21.71 23.42
C ILE A 389 -25.95 21.68 22.44
N THR A 390 -25.71 21.18 21.25
CA THR A 390 -26.71 20.98 20.18
C THR A 390 -26.80 19.51 19.84
N GLU A 391 -27.96 18.90 20.12
CA GLU A 391 -28.30 17.57 19.61
C GLU A 391 -28.74 17.68 18.15
N MET A 392 -28.13 16.87 17.29
CA MET A 392 -28.42 16.83 15.86
C MET A 392 -29.10 15.50 15.56
N PRO A 393 -30.44 15.46 15.43
CA PRO A 393 -31.16 14.22 15.17
C PRO A 393 -30.83 13.65 13.78
N PRO A 394 -31.19 12.37 13.54
CA PRO A 394 -31.10 11.78 12.20
C PRO A 394 -31.83 12.62 11.16
N THR A 395 -31.23 12.75 9.98
CA THR A 395 -31.75 13.66 8.94
C THR A 395 -32.92 13.09 8.15
N TYR A 396 -33.14 11.77 8.18
CA TYR A 396 -34.19 11.13 7.39
C TYR A 396 -35.01 10.11 8.18
N PHE A 397 -34.35 9.11 8.77
CA PHE A 397 -35.05 8.03 9.46
C PHE A 397 -35.50 8.43 10.85
N THR A 398 -36.57 7.81 11.35
CA THR A 398 -37.13 8.05 12.69
C THR A 398 -37.64 6.74 13.30
N GLY A 399 -37.90 6.74 14.61
CA GLY A 399 -38.42 5.57 15.31
C GLY A 399 -37.45 4.39 15.27
N LYS A 400 -37.96 3.18 14.96
CA LYS A 400 -37.16 1.94 14.94
C LYS A 400 -36.05 1.92 13.88
N ASP A 401 -36.19 2.72 12.83
CA ASP A 401 -35.26 2.77 11.71
C ASP A 401 -34.14 3.82 11.93
N ALA A 402 -34.14 4.48 13.08
CA ALA A 402 -33.15 5.46 13.51
C ALA A 402 -32.45 5.02 14.80
N ASP A 403 -31.27 5.59 15.05
CA ASP A 403 -30.49 5.47 16.30
C ASP A 403 -30.16 4.02 16.74
N PHE A 404 -30.13 3.07 15.80
CA PHE A 404 -29.84 1.66 16.10
C PHE A 404 -28.34 1.30 16.05
N LEU A 405 -27.47 2.21 15.57
CA LEU A 405 -26.04 1.94 15.48
C LEU A 405 -25.37 2.05 16.85
N ASP A 406 -24.33 1.24 17.06
CA ASP A 406 -23.50 1.25 18.27
C ASP A 406 -22.34 2.27 18.21
N ILE A 407 -22.21 3.01 17.12
CA ILE A 407 -21.25 4.11 16.98
C ILE A 407 -22.00 5.46 16.99
N GLU A 408 -21.50 6.44 17.73
CA GLU A 408 -22.00 7.81 17.73
C GLU A 408 -20.86 8.81 17.57
N PHE A 409 -21.08 9.84 16.75
CA PHE A 409 -20.11 10.91 16.52
C PHE A 409 -20.49 12.17 17.31
N GLU A 410 -19.49 12.76 17.95
CA GLU A 410 -19.60 14.01 18.68
C GLU A 410 -18.50 14.98 18.24
N PHE A 411 -18.84 16.26 18.12
CA PHE A 411 -17.94 17.29 17.61
C PHE A 411 -17.88 18.43 18.62
N VAL A 412 -16.69 18.67 19.17
CA VAL A 412 -16.43 19.69 20.19
C VAL A 412 -15.58 20.80 19.57
N ARG A 413 -16.16 22.00 19.49
CA ARG A 413 -15.42 23.19 19.12
C ARG A 413 -14.77 23.77 20.38
N GLY A 414 -13.46 23.60 20.51
CA GLY A 414 -12.71 24.00 21.70
C GLY A 414 -11.21 23.75 21.60
N ASN A 415 -10.46 24.33 22.52
CA ASN A 415 -9.04 24.07 22.68
C ASN A 415 -8.84 22.94 23.71
N ALA A 416 -8.06 21.90 23.36
CA ALA A 416 -7.75 20.77 24.23
C ALA A 416 -7.19 21.18 25.61
N LEU A 417 -6.48 22.31 25.67
CA LEU A 417 -5.86 22.83 26.88
C LEU A 417 -6.74 23.83 27.64
N SER A 418 -7.96 24.13 27.17
CA SER A 418 -8.87 25.01 27.90
C SER A 418 -9.48 24.30 29.10
N GLY A 419 -9.71 25.05 30.19
CA GLY A 419 -10.32 24.49 31.40
C GLY A 419 -11.73 23.91 31.17
N GLY A 420 -12.51 24.48 30.23
CA GLY A 420 -13.83 23.96 29.87
C GLY A 420 -13.78 22.58 29.22
N VAL A 421 -12.88 22.39 28.25
CA VAL A 421 -12.69 21.09 27.57
C VAL A 421 -12.09 20.07 28.54
N GLN A 422 -11.10 20.45 29.34
CA GLN A 422 -10.50 19.56 30.33
C GLN A 422 -11.52 19.11 31.39
N ARG A 423 -12.39 20.01 31.86
CA ARG A 423 -13.50 19.67 32.77
C ARG A 423 -14.49 18.71 32.13
N LEU A 424 -14.87 18.93 30.87
CA LEU A 424 -15.73 18.00 30.11
C LEU A 424 -15.12 16.59 30.06
N LEU A 425 -13.81 16.49 29.83
CA LEU A 425 -13.12 15.20 29.80
C LEU A 425 -13.05 14.54 31.18
N CYS A 426 -12.78 15.30 32.25
CA CYS A 426 -12.77 14.77 33.62
C CYS A 426 -14.16 14.29 34.05
N ASP A 427 -15.21 15.06 33.74
CA ASP A 427 -16.60 14.70 34.06
C ASP A 427 -17.01 13.37 33.41
N ARG A 428 -16.51 13.05 32.22
CA ARG A 428 -16.76 11.76 31.55
C ARG A 428 -16.17 10.56 32.29
N ILE A 429 -15.02 10.73 32.93
CA ILE A 429 -14.42 9.69 33.76
C ILE A 429 -15.17 9.59 35.08
N GLU A 430 -15.32 10.72 35.79
CA GLU A 430 -15.74 10.72 37.18
C GLU A 430 -17.26 10.55 37.36
N LYS A 431 -18.05 11.25 36.54
CA LYS A 431 -19.52 11.27 36.66
C LYS A 431 -20.18 10.24 35.77
N GLU A 432 -19.63 10.05 34.58
CA GLU A 432 -20.22 9.15 33.57
C GLU A 432 -19.56 7.76 33.54
N HIS A 433 -18.49 7.56 34.33
CA HIS A 433 -17.75 6.30 34.47
C HIS A 433 -17.29 5.69 33.14
N ARG A 434 -16.96 6.53 32.15
CA ARG A 434 -16.57 6.09 30.81
C ARG A 434 -15.10 5.72 30.74
N LYS A 435 -14.79 4.69 29.96
CA LYS A 435 -13.41 4.37 29.58
C LYS A 435 -13.00 5.32 28.46
N MET A 436 -11.81 5.92 28.55
CA MET A 436 -11.31 6.82 27.52
C MET A 436 -10.03 6.34 26.88
N ALA A 437 -9.95 6.54 25.56
CA ALA A 437 -8.73 6.48 24.78
C ALA A 437 -8.59 7.79 24.01
N LEU A 438 -7.45 8.46 24.15
CA LEU A 438 -7.21 9.79 23.60
C LEU A 438 -6.16 9.73 22.52
N PHE A 439 -6.41 10.40 21.39
CA PHE A 439 -5.53 10.44 20.23
C PHE A 439 -5.19 11.90 19.91
N ALA A 440 -3.92 12.27 20.06
CA ALA A 440 -3.42 13.57 19.64
C ALA A 440 -3.03 13.53 18.16
N CYS A 441 -3.89 14.10 17.32
CA CYS A 441 -3.85 14.03 15.85
C CYS A 441 -3.98 15.42 15.19
N THR A 442 -3.45 16.48 15.82
CA THR A 442 -3.55 17.85 15.29
C THR A 442 -2.71 18.06 14.03
N GLY A 443 -1.78 17.15 13.74
CA GLY A 443 -0.90 17.20 12.57
C GLY A 443 0.40 17.95 12.82
N LYS A 444 0.66 18.36 14.07
CA LYS A 444 1.90 19.03 14.49
C LYS A 444 2.44 18.31 15.72
N ASP A 445 3.62 17.71 15.61
CA ASP A 445 4.24 16.91 16.67
C ASP A 445 4.36 17.65 18.01
N THR A 446 4.71 18.94 17.97
CA THR A 446 4.83 19.77 19.17
C THR A 446 3.50 20.04 19.85
N THR A 447 2.44 20.28 19.07
CA THR A 447 1.08 20.47 19.60
C THR A 447 0.56 19.16 20.19
N ASP A 448 0.73 18.04 19.46
CA ASP A 448 0.28 16.73 19.91
C ASP A 448 0.97 16.29 21.21
N MET A 449 2.27 16.57 21.32
CA MET A 449 3.03 16.35 22.55
C MET A 449 2.55 17.25 23.70
N ASN A 450 2.34 18.54 23.47
CA ASN A 450 1.87 19.48 24.49
C ASN A 450 0.49 19.08 25.02
N ILE A 451 -0.43 18.66 24.14
CA ILE A 451 -1.75 18.19 24.56
C ILE A 451 -1.57 17.07 25.59
N ALA A 452 -0.78 16.05 25.29
CA ALA A 452 -0.62 14.93 26.20
C ALA A 452 0.05 15.29 27.53
N LEU A 453 1.08 16.15 27.52
CA LEU A 453 1.82 16.48 28.74
C LEU A 453 1.06 17.39 29.72
N TYR A 454 0.10 18.17 29.21
CA TYR A 454 -0.68 19.15 30.00
C TYR A 454 -2.14 18.73 30.24
N LEU A 455 -2.49 17.46 29.97
CA LEU A 455 -3.77 16.92 30.40
C LEU A 455 -3.84 16.83 31.94
N PRO A 456 -5.03 16.94 32.53
CA PRO A 456 -5.26 16.68 33.94
C PRO A 456 -4.73 15.32 34.40
N GLU A 457 -4.22 15.24 35.63
CA GLU A 457 -3.65 14.03 36.21
C GLU A 457 -4.63 12.85 36.20
N GLN A 458 -5.93 13.12 36.43
CA GLN A 458 -6.97 12.10 36.38
C GLN A 458 -7.02 11.39 35.02
N ILE A 459 -6.90 12.14 33.93
CA ILE A 459 -6.93 11.61 32.57
C ILE A 459 -5.66 10.79 32.30
N LEU A 460 -4.49 11.34 32.65
CA LEU A 460 -3.19 10.72 32.44
C LEU A 460 -3.06 9.35 33.14
N ARG A 461 -3.68 9.20 34.32
CA ARG A 461 -3.65 7.94 35.07
C ARG A 461 -4.64 6.89 34.59
N GLN A 462 -5.82 7.31 34.12
CA GLN A 462 -6.94 6.39 33.87
C GLN A 462 -7.21 6.10 32.38
N SER A 463 -6.54 6.79 31.47
CA SER A 463 -6.78 6.70 30.03
C SER A 463 -5.53 6.29 29.27
N ASP A 464 -5.71 5.59 28.16
CA ASP A 464 -4.65 5.35 27.18
C ASP A 464 -4.53 6.57 26.25
N ILE A 465 -3.32 7.14 26.14
CA ILE A 465 -3.07 8.37 25.39
C ILE A 465 -2.08 8.08 24.26
N PHE A 466 -2.57 8.17 23.03
CA PHE A 466 -1.81 7.95 21.82
C PHE A 466 -1.39 9.30 21.22
N ILE A 467 -0.10 9.47 20.95
CA ILE A 467 0.47 10.73 20.47
C ILE A 467 1.09 10.52 19.10
N ARG A 468 0.62 11.26 18.11
CA ARG A 468 1.23 11.24 16.78
C ARG A 468 2.62 11.89 16.80
N GLN A 469 3.59 11.25 16.16
CA GLN A 469 4.95 11.75 15.91
C GLN A 469 5.34 11.40 14.46
N HIS A 470 5.90 12.34 13.69
CA HIS A 470 6.30 12.05 12.31
C HIS A 470 7.66 11.35 12.21
N HIS A 471 8.62 11.72 13.07
CA HIS A 471 10.01 11.26 12.93
C HIS A 471 10.46 10.25 13.98
N SER A 472 10.11 10.43 15.26
CA SER A 472 10.58 9.52 16.30
C SER A 472 9.71 9.54 17.55
N GLY A 473 9.32 8.35 18.00
CA GLY A 473 8.62 8.13 19.27
C GLY A 473 9.54 7.94 20.49
N LYS A 474 10.88 7.90 20.31
CA LYS A 474 11.84 7.41 21.33
C LYS A 474 11.75 8.15 22.67
N LEU A 475 11.53 9.46 22.67
CA LEU A 475 11.39 10.24 23.89
C LEU A 475 10.14 9.84 24.68
N LEU A 476 9.01 9.64 23.99
CA LEU A 476 7.76 9.21 24.60
C LEU A 476 7.86 7.76 25.09
N ASP A 477 8.51 6.88 24.33
CA ASP A 477 8.79 5.52 24.78
C ASP A 477 9.65 5.50 26.05
N TRP A 478 10.71 6.32 26.10
CA TRP A 478 11.56 6.46 27.29
C TRP A 478 10.76 6.98 28.50
N LEU A 479 9.94 8.03 28.32
CA LEU A 479 9.07 8.57 29.36
C LEU A 479 8.07 7.53 29.88
N ARG A 480 7.44 6.77 28.97
CA ARG A 480 6.50 5.69 29.30
C ARG A 480 7.18 4.62 30.13
N LEU A 481 8.33 4.11 29.67
CA LEU A 481 9.05 3.02 30.35
C LEU A 481 9.50 3.44 31.76
N LYS A 482 10.08 4.64 31.89
CA LYS A 482 10.46 5.21 33.19
C LYS A 482 9.26 5.38 34.12
N SER A 483 8.16 5.93 33.60
CA SER A 483 6.94 6.12 34.40
C SER A 483 6.32 4.78 34.81
N LYS A 484 6.42 3.73 34.00
CA LYS A 484 5.94 2.39 34.39
C LYS A 484 6.73 1.80 35.56
N GLU A 485 8.04 2.00 35.61
CA GLU A 485 8.89 1.57 36.74
C GLU A 485 8.49 2.28 38.05
N GLU A 486 8.13 3.55 37.96
CA GLU A 486 7.87 4.42 39.11
C GLU A 486 6.36 4.60 39.43
N GLN A 487 5.47 3.90 38.71
CA GLN A 487 4.02 4.18 38.73
C GLN A 487 3.69 5.67 38.51
N GLY A 488 4.52 6.32 37.70
CA GLY A 488 4.46 7.72 37.35
C GLY A 488 3.31 8.07 36.40
N LEU A 489 3.13 9.38 36.21
CA LEU A 489 1.98 9.96 35.52
C LEU A 489 1.84 9.54 34.04
N TYR A 490 2.96 9.29 33.37
CA TYR A 490 3.01 9.09 31.91
C TYR A 490 3.10 7.63 31.48
N ALA A 491 2.71 6.70 32.36
CA ALA A 491 2.82 5.25 32.12
C ALA A 491 1.97 4.74 30.94
N ASN A 492 0.92 5.47 30.56
CA ASN A 492 -0.04 5.10 29.51
C ASN A 492 0.03 6.01 28.28
N ILE A 493 1.21 6.58 28.00
CA ILE A 493 1.46 7.37 26.79
C ILE A 493 2.12 6.51 25.71
N TYR A 494 1.56 6.51 24.50
CA TYR A 494 2.00 5.68 23.38
C TYR A 494 2.29 6.55 22.14
N PRO A 495 3.55 6.65 21.67
CA PRO A 495 3.84 7.30 20.39
C PRO A 495 3.34 6.45 19.22
N PHE A 496 2.83 7.07 18.17
CA PHE A 496 2.50 6.40 16.90
C PHE A 496 2.68 7.36 15.71
N GLY A 497 2.59 6.87 14.47
CA GLY A 497 2.55 7.73 13.28
C GLY A 497 3.90 8.02 12.61
N MET A 498 4.99 7.40 13.06
CA MET A 498 6.34 7.62 12.52
C MET A 498 6.45 7.13 11.08
N GLU A 499 7.09 7.89 10.20
CA GLU A 499 7.05 7.60 8.76
C GLU A 499 7.86 6.37 8.33
N ASP A 500 8.82 5.95 9.15
CA ASP A 500 9.75 4.86 8.88
C ASP A 500 9.23 3.47 9.29
N THR A 501 8.05 3.36 9.91
CA THR A 501 7.53 2.09 10.45
C THR A 501 6.12 1.72 9.98
N VAL A 502 5.59 2.37 8.94
CA VAL A 502 4.14 2.34 8.62
C VAL A 502 3.70 1.13 7.84
N PHE A 503 4.54 0.67 6.92
CA PHE A 503 4.13 -0.36 6.00
C PHE A 503 4.20 -1.71 6.70
N ASP A 504 3.21 -2.56 6.53
CA ASP A 504 3.28 -3.96 6.91
C ASP A 504 3.02 -4.79 5.66
N LEU A 505 4.07 -5.43 5.14
CA LEU A 505 4.02 -6.34 4.00
C LEU A 505 3.35 -7.68 4.34
N ASN A 506 2.85 -7.86 5.56
CA ASN A 506 2.15 -9.07 5.94
C ASN A 506 0.78 -9.17 5.25
N HIS A 507 0.64 -10.14 4.34
CA HIS A 507 -0.61 -10.41 3.64
C HIS A 507 -1.58 -11.30 4.43
N ASP A 508 -1.30 -11.66 5.69
CA ASP A 508 -2.18 -12.55 6.46
C ASP A 508 -3.64 -12.05 6.49
N ASN A 509 -3.85 -10.76 6.74
CA ASN A 509 -5.18 -10.15 6.72
C ASN A 509 -5.85 -10.24 5.33
N GLN A 510 -5.07 -10.09 4.26
CA GLN A 510 -5.56 -10.22 2.89
C GLN A 510 -5.92 -11.69 2.58
N ARG A 511 -5.05 -12.65 2.96
CA ARG A 511 -5.31 -14.08 2.81
C ARG A 511 -6.57 -14.49 3.57
N MET A 512 -6.73 -14.04 4.81
CA MET A 512 -7.95 -14.25 5.58
C MET A 512 -9.18 -13.62 4.92
N GLY A 513 -9.05 -12.41 4.36
CA GLY A 513 -10.12 -11.76 3.58
C GLY A 513 -10.56 -12.59 2.37
N VAL A 514 -9.60 -13.15 1.62
CA VAL A 514 -9.86 -14.08 0.51
C VAL A 514 -10.62 -15.32 1.01
N LEU A 515 -10.21 -15.90 2.14
CA LEU A 515 -10.86 -17.08 2.71
C LEU A 515 -12.29 -16.81 3.23
N ILE A 516 -12.52 -15.64 3.84
CA ILE A 516 -13.86 -15.19 4.24
C ILE A 516 -14.76 -15.07 3.01
N ASN A 517 -14.27 -14.42 1.96
CA ASN A 517 -15.00 -14.28 0.71
C ASN A 517 -15.27 -15.64 0.04
N TYR A 518 -14.28 -16.52 0.02
CA TYR A 518 -14.41 -17.87 -0.53
C TYR A 518 -15.47 -18.68 0.22
N PHE A 519 -15.54 -18.56 1.55
CA PHE A 519 -16.61 -19.14 2.35
C PHE A 519 -17.99 -18.62 1.90
N TYR A 520 -18.17 -17.30 1.77
CA TYR A 520 -19.45 -16.73 1.32
C TYR A 520 -19.95 -17.33 0.01
N TRP A 521 -19.07 -17.51 -0.97
CA TRP A 521 -19.43 -17.98 -2.30
C TRP A 521 -19.64 -19.50 -2.39
N TYR A 522 -18.83 -20.30 -1.69
CA TYR A 522 -18.73 -21.74 -1.98
C TYR A 522 -19.24 -22.67 -0.88
N HIS A 523 -19.50 -22.18 0.34
CA HIS A 523 -19.84 -23.06 1.46
C HIS A 523 -21.10 -23.90 1.27
N LYS A 524 -22.06 -23.41 0.50
CA LYS A 524 -23.31 -24.13 0.23
C LYS A 524 -23.10 -25.29 -0.75
N ASP A 525 -22.31 -25.04 -1.79
CA ASP A 525 -22.09 -26.01 -2.86
C ASP A 525 -21.02 -27.05 -2.47
N TYR A 526 -20.08 -26.68 -1.60
CA TYR A 526 -18.94 -27.51 -1.21
C TYR A 526 -18.68 -27.49 0.31
N PRO A 527 -19.64 -27.94 1.14
CA PRO A 527 -19.53 -27.84 2.60
C PRO A 527 -18.32 -28.59 3.18
N SER A 528 -17.89 -29.68 2.55
CA SER A 528 -16.73 -30.48 2.99
C SER A 528 -15.40 -29.71 3.00
N ILE A 529 -15.26 -28.69 2.14
CA ILE A 529 -14.05 -27.84 2.09
C ILE A 529 -13.89 -27.02 3.37
N PHE A 530 -15.01 -26.69 4.01
CA PHE A 530 -15.08 -25.84 5.19
C PHE A 530 -15.19 -26.66 6.48
N GLU A 531 -14.85 -27.94 6.42
CA GLU A 531 -14.62 -28.75 7.61
C GLU A 531 -13.30 -28.35 8.28
N GLU A 532 -13.30 -28.28 9.61
CA GLU A 532 -12.18 -27.78 10.44
C GLU A 532 -10.82 -28.42 10.10
N ASN A 533 -10.83 -29.71 9.73
CA ASN A 533 -9.61 -30.45 9.45
C ASN A 533 -9.08 -30.26 8.03
N HIS A 534 -9.89 -29.74 7.11
CA HIS A 534 -9.52 -29.53 5.72
C HIS A 534 -8.42 -28.48 5.59
N ILE A 535 -7.42 -28.80 4.79
CA ILE A 535 -6.34 -27.89 4.41
C ILE A 535 -6.51 -27.67 2.91
N LEU A 536 -6.62 -26.41 2.50
CA LEU A 536 -6.83 -26.06 1.11
C LEU A 536 -5.68 -26.57 0.23
N THR A 537 -6.04 -27.33 -0.79
CA THR A 537 -5.17 -27.74 -1.89
C THR A 537 -4.73 -26.54 -2.72
N VAL A 538 -3.71 -26.74 -3.57
CA VAL A 538 -3.21 -25.68 -4.47
C VAL A 538 -4.32 -25.19 -5.39
N ASP A 539 -5.15 -26.09 -5.91
CA ASP A 539 -6.25 -25.74 -6.81
C ASP A 539 -7.35 -24.96 -6.10
N GLU A 540 -7.72 -25.33 -4.87
CA GLU A 540 -8.73 -24.57 -4.11
C GLU A 540 -8.22 -23.18 -3.72
N ARG A 541 -6.94 -23.03 -3.38
CA ARG A 541 -6.32 -21.71 -3.14
C ARG A 541 -6.35 -20.85 -4.40
N GLN A 542 -6.09 -21.45 -5.55
CA GLN A 542 -6.15 -20.77 -6.85
C GLN A 542 -7.58 -20.31 -7.15
N ILE A 543 -8.59 -21.16 -6.96
CA ILE A 543 -10.01 -20.81 -7.14
C ILE A 543 -10.44 -19.67 -6.20
N ALA A 544 -10.01 -19.73 -4.93
CA ALA A 544 -10.31 -18.67 -3.97
C ALA A 544 -9.73 -17.33 -4.43
N MET A 545 -8.51 -17.33 -4.96
CA MET A 545 -7.87 -16.12 -5.49
C MET A 545 -8.53 -15.62 -6.79
N GLU A 546 -8.93 -16.52 -7.69
CA GLU A 546 -9.65 -16.17 -8.92
C GLU A 546 -11.01 -15.55 -8.61
N THR A 547 -11.75 -16.11 -7.64
CA THR A 547 -13.04 -15.57 -7.18
C THR A 547 -12.87 -14.23 -6.50
N TRP A 548 -11.80 -14.05 -5.73
CA TRP A 548 -11.46 -12.77 -5.15
C TRP A 548 -11.23 -11.71 -6.24
N ASN A 549 -10.42 -12.01 -7.25
CA ASN A 549 -10.02 -11.06 -8.28
C ASN A 549 -11.13 -10.73 -9.29
N GLU A 550 -11.85 -11.75 -9.78
CA GLU A 550 -12.79 -11.61 -10.91
C GLU A 550 -14.25 -11.71 -10.47
N GLY A 551 -14.54 -12.47 -9.40
CA GLY A 551 -15.91 -12.78 -8.96
C GLY A 551 -16.46 -11.82 -7.91
N THR A 552 -15.61 -11.02 -7.25
CA THR A 552 -16.00 -10.24 -6.08
C THR A 552 -15.86 -8.74 -6.30
N SER A 553 -16.92 -8.00 -5.98
CA SER A 553 -16.88 -6.54 -6.06
C SER A 553 -15.86 -5.94 -5.08
N VAL A 554 -15.24 -4.81 -5.43
CA VAL A 554 -14.28 -4.11 -4.56
C VAL A 554 -14.89 -3.86 -3.17
N ALA A 555 -16.14 -3.41 -3.10
CA ALA A 555 -16.83 -3.19 -1.83
C ALA A 555 -16.96 -4.46 -0.97
N ASP A 556 -17.15 -5.63 -1.58
CA ASP A 556 -17.25 -6.91 -0.87
C ASP A 556 -15.88 -7.45 -0.44
N GLN A 557 -14.82 -7.17 -1.22
CA GLN A 557 -13.42 -7.43 -0.83
C GLN A 557 -13.06 -6.63 0.45
N TRP A 558 -13.40 -5.34 0.49
CA TRP A 558 -13.18 -4.50 1.68
C TRP A 558 -14.01 -4.96 2.87
N SER A 559 -15.27 -5.30 2.66
CA SER A 559 -16.12 -5.88 3.73
C SER A 559 -15.47 -7.13 4.35
N SER A 560 -14.95 -8.03 3.52
CA SER A 560 -14.28 -9.25 4.00
C SER A 560 -12.98 -8.93 4.76
N SER A 561 -12.24 -7.92 4.29
CA SER A 561 -11.02 -7.44 4.94
C SER A 561 -11.29 -6.81 6.31
N TYR A 562 -12.31 -5.95 6.44
CA TYR A 562 -12.71 -5.37 7.73
C TYR A 562 -13.27 -6.42 8.69
N CYS A 563 -14.02 -7.40 8.19
CA CYS A 563 -14.46 -8.54 8.99
C CYS A 563 -13.24 -9.24 9.60
N CYS A 564 -12.23 -9.59 8.78
CA CYS A 564 -10.97 -10.17 9.25
C CYS A 564 -10.29 -9.32 10.33
N MET A 565 -10.09 -8.03 10.06
CA MET A 565 -9.39 -7.12 10.96
C MET A 565 -10.07 -7.01 12.34
N SER A 566 -11.39 -7.11 12.39
CA SER A 566 -12.16 -7.04 13.64
C SER A 566 -12.12 -8.33 14.49
N ILE A 567 -11.72 -9.48 13.94
CA ILE A 567 -11.75 -10.79 14.64
C ILE A 567 -10.96 -10.73 15.93
N ALA A 568 -9.74 -10.18 15.87
CA ALA A 568 -8.85 -10.12 17.02
C ALA A 568 -9.50 -9.30 18.15
N GLN A 569 -10.04 -8.13 17.82
CA GLN A 569 -10.68 -7.21 18.76
C GLN A 569 -11.94 -7.83 19.40
N LYS A 570 -12.74 -8.57 18.63
CA LYS A 570 -13.90 -9.33 19.14
C LYS A 570 -13.48 -10.36 20.17
N LEU A 571 -12.56 -11.26 19.80
CA LEU A 571 -12.18 -12.39 20.65
C LEU A 571 -11.43 -11.95 21.91
N SER A 572 -10.70 -10.83 21.85
CA SER A 572 -10.02 -10.27 23.02
C SER A 572 -10.97 -9.83 24.15
N GLN A 573 -12.25 -9.56 23.88
CA GLN A 573 -13.23 -9.29 24.95
C GLN A 573 -13.38 -10.47 25.92
N TRP A 574 -13.17 -11.68 25.42
CA TRP A 574 -13.20 -12.91 26.20
C TRP A 574 -11.80 -13.42 26.58
N GLY A 575 -10.78 -12.54 26.53
CA GLY A 575 -9.41 -12.88 26.92
C GLY A 575 -8.66 -13.76 25.91
N ILE A 576 -9.18 -13.90 24.68
CA ILE A 576 -8.53 -14.66 23.62
C ILE A 576 -7.56 -13.77 22.84
N ASP A 577 -6.29 -14.14 22.89
CA ASP A 577 -5.25 -13.66 22.00
C ASP A 577 -5.12 -14.64 20.83
N ILE A 578 -5.54 -14.22 19.63
CA ILE A 578 -5.63 -15.09 18.44
C ILE A 578 -4.28 -15.67 18.01
N ASP A 579 -3.18 -15.02 18.39
CA ASP A 579 -1.84 -15.46 18.03
C ASP A 579 -1.31 -16.55 18.98
N LYS A 580 -1.89 -16.65 20.18
CA LYS A 580 -1.44 -17.56 21.25
C LYS A 580 -2.45 -18.65 21.60
N ALA A 581 -3.73 -18.40 21.40
CA ALA A 581 -4.79 -19.33 21.79
C ALA A 581 -4.82 -20.57 20.87
N SER A 582 -5.18 -21.72 21.45
CA SER A 582 -5.44 -22.91 20.65
C SER A 582 -6.73 -22.75 19.83
N ILE A 583 -6.78 -23.39 18.67
CA ILE A 583 -7.98 -23.40 17.82
C ILE A 583 -9.21 -23.92 18.57
N ALA A 584 -9.05 -24.91 19.45
CA ALA A 584 -10.12 -25.44 20.29
C ALA A 584 -10.68 -24.39 21.26
N ASN A 585 -9.82 -23.57 21.89
CA ASN A 585 -10.25 -22.50 22.79
C ASN A 585 -11.00 -21.41 22.02
N ILE A 586 -10.50 -21.02 20.84
CA ILE A 586 -11.15 -20.05 19.96
C ILE A 586 -12.56 -20.54 19.59
N LYS A 587 -12.68 -21.81 19.18
CA LYS A 587 -13.94 -22.45 18.82
C LYS A 587 -14.93 -22.48 19.98
N ALA A 588 -14.47 -22.83 21.18
CA ALA A 588 -15.32 -22.84 22.37
C ALA A 588 -15.92 -21.45 22.64
N VAL A 589 -15.07 -20.40 22.67
CA VAL A 589 -15.53 -19.02 22.90
C VAL A 589 -16.51 -18.56 21.83
N ILE A 590 -16.26 -18.88 20.56
CA ILE A 590 -17.17 -18.52 19.47
C ILE A 590 -18.53 -19.18 19.64
N ASN A 591 -18.57 -20.49 19.92
CA ASN A 591 -19.82 -21.22 20.06
C ASN A 591 -20.62 -20.76 21.28
N ASP A 592 -19.94 -20.51 22.40
CA ASP A 592 -20.57 -20.06 23.65
C ASP A 592 -21.15 -18.64 23.54
N ASN A 593 -20.63 -17.82 22.60
CA ASN A 593 -20.98 -16.40 22.46
C ASN A 593 -21.49 -16.03 21.07
N ILE A 594 -21.97 -17.00 20.29
CA ILE A 594 -22.25 -16.82 18.85
C ILE A 594 -23.26 -15.72 18.55
N GLU A 595 -24.31 -15.59 19.36
CA GLU A 595 -25.34 -14.57 19.20
C GLU A 595 -24.78 -13.15 19.46
N VAL A 596 -23.99 -13.01 20.51
CA VAL A 596 -23.33 -11.73 20.86
C VAL A 596 -22.31 -11.34 19.80
N LEU A 597 -21.52 -12.31 19.31
CA LEU A 597 -20.57 -12.08 18.23
C LEU A 597 -21.27 -11.72 16.92
N GLY A 598 -22.41 -12.34 16.60
CA GLY A 598 -23.23 -11.99 15.44
C GLY A 598 -23.78 -10.57 15.52
N TYR A 599 -24.26 -10.15 16.69
CA TYR A 599 -24.66 -8.75 16.94
C TYR A 599 -23.51 -7.77 16.66
N ILE A 600 -22.32 -8.08 17.17
CA ILE A 600 -21.12 -7.26 16.97
C ILE A 600 -20.72 -7.21 15.49
N GLU A 601 -20.73 -8.34 14.79
CA GLU A 601 -20.38 -8.39 13.36
C GLU A 601 -21.40 -7.64 12.50
N HIS A 602 -22.69 -7.74 12.79
CA HIS A 602 -23.71 -7.02 12.04
C HIS A 602 -23.60 -5.51 12.21
N ASN A 603 -23.34 -5.02 13.41
CA ASN A 603 -23.07 -3.59 13.64
C ASN A 603 -21.84 -3.10 12.89
N ARG A 604 -20.75 -3.90 12.90
CA ARG A 604 -19.54 -3.64 12.12
C ARG A 604 -19.84 -3.56 10.62
N TRP A 605 -20.62 -4.49 10.11
CA TRP A 605 -21.04 -4.52 8.71
C TRP A 605 -21.91 -3.31 8.36
N ASN A 606 -22.87 -2.94 9.21
CA ASN A 606 -23.69 -1.75 9.03
C ASN A 606 -22.83 -0.48 8.89
N ILE A 607 -21.89 -0.27 9.81
CA ILE A 607 -20.99 0.89 9.75
C ILE A 607 -20.12 0.85 8.50
N GLU A 608 -19.58 -0.31 8.12
CA GLU A 608 -18.77 -0.45 6.91
C GLU A 608 -19.53 -0.05 5.65
N LYS A 609 -20.75 -0.55 5.47
CA LYS A 609 -21.58 -0.19 4.32
C LYS A 609 -21.95 1.28 4.29
N LEU A 610 -22.31 1.87 5.44
CA LEU A 610 -22.62 3.29 5.52
C LEU A 610 -21.40 4.17 5.20
N LEU A 611 -20.19 3.77 5.64
CA LEU A 611 -18.94 4.47 5.34
C LEU A 611 -18.55 4.38 3.85
N LEU A 612 -18.85 3.27 3.18
CA LEU A 612 -18.71 3.11 1.72
C LEU A 612 -19.77 3.88 0.91
N GLY A 613 -20.75 4.50 1.58
CA GLY A 613 -21.80 5.29 0.95
C GLY A 613 -23.07 4.50 0.60
N PHE A 614 -23.19 3.24 1.04
CA PHE A 614 -24.47 2.53 0.98
C PHE A 614 -25.47 3.16 1.93
N ARG A 615 -26.74 3.15 1.55
CA ARG A 615 -27.84 3.63 2.38
C ARG A 615 -28.95 2.62 2.53
N LYS A 616 -29.68 2.75 3.63
CA LYS A 616 -30.92 2.03 3.85
C LYS A 616 -31.96 2.48 2.80
N PRO A 617 -32.82 1.58 2.30
CA PRO A 617 -33.91 1.94 1.41
C PRO A 617 -34.88 2.92 2.08
N HIS A 618 -35.38 3.88 1.32
CA HIS A 618 -36.50 4.71 1.76
C HIS A 618 -37.81 3.90 1.75
N ALA A 619 -38.87 4.40 2.39
CA ALA A 619 -40.12 3.65 2.56
C ALA A 619 -40.74 3.13 1.25
N GLU A 620 -40.69 3.94 0.18
CA GLU A 620 -41.19 3.55 -1.15
C GLU A 620 -40.34 2.44 -1.77
N GLU A 621 -39.01 2.60 -1.75
CA GLU A 621 -38.05 1.61 -2.24
C GLU A 621 -38.14 0.30 -1.44
N GLN A 622 -38.35 0.41 -0.13
CA GLN A 622 -38.54 -0.73 0.76
C GLN A 622 -39.76 -1.56 0.37
N THR A 623 -40.87 -0.88 0.08
CA THR A 623 -42.10 -1.54 -0.36
C THR A 623 -41.87 -2.29 -1.68
N GLU A 624 -41.15 -1.67 -2.62
CA GLU A 624 -40.78 -2.34 -3.87
C GLU A 624 -39.88 -3.57 -3.65
N ILE A 625 -38.89 -3.45 -2.76
CA ILE A 625 -37.97 -4.55 -2.42
C ILE A 625 -38.75 -5.72 -1.79
N ASP A 626 -39.65 -5.43 -0.85
CA ASP A 626 -40.45 -6.45 -0.17
C ASP A 626 -41.41 -7.15 -1.14
N GLU A 627 -42.00 -6.42 -2.09
CA GLU A 627 -42.78 -7.02 -3.19
C GLU A 627 -41.93 -7.90 -4.09
N CYS A 628 -40.72 -7.47 -4.43
CA CYS A 628 -39.80 -8.28 -5.24
C CYS A 628 -39.49 -9.60 -4.53
N ARG A 629 -39.23 -9.57 -3.22
CA ARG A 629 -38.98 -10.78 -2.43
C ARG A 629 -40.16 -11.75 -2.40
N LYS A 630 -41.37 -11.25 -2.15
CA LYS A 630 -42.57 -12.11 -2.13
C LYS A 630 -42.71 -12.89 -3.44
N ILE A 631 -42.49 -12.23 -4.57
CA ILE A 631 -42.62 -12.86 -5.89
C ILE A 631 -41.50 -13.89 -6.14
N ILE A 632 -40.25 -13.58 -5.78
CA ILE A 632 -39.14 -14.54 -5.89
C ILE A 632 -39.42 -15.77 -5.02
N ALA A 633 -40.03 -15.60 -3.84
CA ALA A 633 -40.45 -16.71 -2.99
C ALA A 633 -41.61 -17.54 -3.60
N ASP A 634 -42.43 -16.93 -4.45
CA ASP A 634 -43.65 -17.53 -5.03
C ASP A 634 -43.39 -18.29 -6.37
N ASN A 635 -42.14 -18.39 -6.85
CA ASN A 635 -41.71 -19.22 -8.00
C ASN A 635 -42.36 -18.88 -9.37
N ASP A 636 -42.61 -17.61 -9.71
CA ASP A 636 -43.11 -17.22 -11.03
C ASP A 636 -41.94 -16.86 -11.98
N GLU A 637 -41.40 -17.86 -12.71
CA GLU A 637 -40.17 -17.77 -13.52
C GLU A 637 -40.10 -16.54 -14.47
N ASN A 638 -41.24 -16.08 -14.99
CA ASN A 638 -41.30 -14.92 -15.89
C ASN A 638 -41.26 -13.57 -15.14
N LYS A 639 -41.83 -13.50 -13.92
CA LYS A 639 -41.76 -12.29 -13.09
C LYS A 639 -40.46 -12.23 -12.28
N ASP A 640 -39.90 -13.39 -11.93
CA ASP A 640 -38.65 -13.55 -11.20
C ASP A 640 -37.48 -12.86 -11.92
N ASN A 641 -37.33 -13.10 -13.22
CA ASN A 641 -36.24 -12.50 -14.00
C ASN A 641 -36.30 -10.96 -14.07
N LYS A 642 -37.50 -10.36 -14.14
CA LYS A 642 -37.65 -8.90 -14.25
C LYS A 642 -37.51 -8.18 -12.91
N LYS A 643 -37.96 -8.79 -11.80
CA LYS A 643 -37.88 -8.20 -10.46
C LYS A 643 -36.58 -8.54 -9.71
N ALA A 644 -35.95 -9.69 -9.97
CA ALA A 644 -34.57 -9.96 -9.55
C ALA A 644 -33.60 -8.92 -10.16
N CYS A 645 -33.84 -8.50 -11.41
CA CYS A 645 -33.15 -7.36 -12.01
C CYS A 645 -33.36 -6.06 -11.23
N LYS A 646 -34.57 -5.76 -10.73
CA LYS A 646 -34.81 -4.58 -9.88
C LYS A 646 -34.04 -4.62 -8.55
N TYR A 647 -34.03 -5.76 -7.87
CA TYR A 647 -33.25 -5.93 -6.63
C TYR A 647 -31.75 -5.72 -6.87
N ARG A 648 -31.21 -6.30 -7.96
CA ARG A 648 -29.82 -6.07 -8.40
C ARG A 648 -29.55 -4.60 -8.77
N ILE A 649 -30.53 -3.90 -9.34
CA ILE A 649 -30.44 -2.45 -9.61
C ILE A 649 -30.31 -1.65 -8.31
N TYR A 650 -31.09 -1.96 -7.27
CA TYR A 650 -30.96 -1.28 -5.97
C TYR A 650 -29.59 -1.52 -5.33
N LYS A 651 -29.09 -2.77 -5.37
CA LYS A 651 -27.73 -3.08 -4.92
C LYS A 651 -26.68 -2.28 -5.71
N GLY A 652 -26.84 -2.18 -7.04
CA GLY A 652 -25.98 -1.37 -7.91
C GLY A 652 -26.09 0.14 -7.72
N LYS A 653 -27.13 0.63 -7.02
CA LYS A 653 -27.30 2.04 -6.63
C LYS A 653 -26.84 2.33 -5.20
N HIS A 654 -26.08 1.42 -4.59
CA HIS A 654 -25.67 1.49 -3.18
C HIS A 654 -26.85 1.59 -2.21
N ILE A 655 -27.94 0.86 -2.49
CA ILE A 655 -29.10 0.76 -1.60
C ILE A 655 -29.15 -0.67 -1.07
N HIS A 656 -29.08 -0.82 0.25
CA HIS A 656 -28.96 -2.13 0.89
C HIS A 656 -30.00 -2.34 1.98
N ASP A 657 -30.94 -3.26 1.76
CA ASP A 657 -32.05 -3.51 2.68
C ASP A 657 -31.63 -4.09 4.05
N TYR A 658 -30.50 -4.78 4.12
CA TYR A 658 -29.96 -5.31 5.37
C TYR A 658 -29.36 -4.25 6.31
N LEU A 659 -29.33 -2.97 5.91
CA LEU A 659 -28.97 -1.85 6.80
C LEU A 659 -30.07 -1.60 7.84
N ARG A 660 -30.06 -2.39 8.90
CA ARG A 660 -31.09 -2.44 9.96
C ARG A 660 -30.49 -2.87 11.30
N SER A 661 -31.27 -2.72 12.37
CA SER A 661 -30.92 -3.29 13.67
C SER A 661 -30.79 -4.82 13.56
N PHE A 662 -29.92 -5.41 14.39
CA PHE A 662 -29.73 -6.87 14.44
C PHE A 662 -31.02 -7.61 14.81
N ASP A 663 -31.85 -7.01 15.68
CA ASP A 663 -33.09 -7.61 16.16
C ASP A 663 -34.15 -7.67 15.05
N ASP A 664 -34.14 -6.69 14.12
CA ASP A 664 -35.05 -6.65 12.98
C ASP A 664 -34.70 -7.66 11.88
N LEU A 665 -33.49 -8.24 11.88
CA LEU A 665 -33.08 -9.25 10.90
C LEU A 665 -33.88 -10.55 11.03
N ALA A 666 -34.33 -10.88 12.25
CA ALA A 666 -35.12 -12.09 12.53
C ALA A 666 -36.40 -12.19 11.68
N ASN A 667 -36.90 -11.05 11.20
CA ASN A 667 -38.12 -10.92 10.43
C ASN A 667 -37.89 -10.84 8.91
N VAL A 668 -36.64 -10.91 8.45
CA VAL A 668 -36.26 -10.76 7.04
C VAL A 668 -35.81 -12.12 6.50
N ILE A 669 -36.62 -12.72 5.63
CA ILE A 669 -36.28 -13.96 4.93
C ILE A 669 -35.29 -13.62 3.81
N TRP A 670 -34.09 -14.18 3.88
CA TRP A 670 -33.16 -14.19 2.76
C TRP A 670 -33.65 -15.19 1.72
N ILE A 671 -33.65 -14.80 0.44
CA ILE A 671 -33.97 -15.70 -0.67
C ILE A 671 -32.73 -15.78 -1.55
N ASP A 672 -32.02 -16.90 -1.43
CA ASP A 672 -30.88 -17.22 -2.31
C ASP A 672 -31.36 -17.52 -3.73
N MET A 673 -30.43 -17.50 -4.69
CA MET A 673 -30.63 -18.09 -6.02
C MET A 673 -31.05 -19.57 -5.95
N ASN A 674 -30.74 -20.27 -4.84
CA ASN A 674 -31.12 -21.65 -4.56
C ASN A 674 -32.42 -21.82 -3.75
N LYS A 675 -33.19 -20.75 -3.51
CA LYS A 675 -34.57 -20.81 -2.97
C LYS A 675 -34.74 -21.35 -1.53
N GLU A 676 -33.69 -21.39 -0.71
CA GLU A 676 -33.83 -21.68 0.72
C GLU A 676 -34.14 -20.40 1.53
N LYS A 677 -35.07 -20.50 2.49
CA LYS A 677 -35.39 -19.43 3.45
C LYS A 677 -34.37 -19.47 4.58
N ASP A 678 -33.32 -18.65 4.50
CA ASP A 678 -32.34 -18.53 5.58
C ASP A 678 -32.57 -17.24 6.39
N ASP A 679 -32.41 -17.34 7.72
CA ASP A 679 -32.29 -16.18 8.62
C ASP A 679 -30.95 -15.49 8.31
N ILE A 680 -30.93 -14.19 8.04
CA ILE A 680 -29.69 -13.47 7.70
C ILE A 680 -28.66 -13.59 8.84
N ARG A 681 -29.12 -13.68 10.09
CA ARG A 681 -28.24 -13.87 11.25
C ARG A 681 -27.46 -15.18 11.16
N LYS A 682 -28.01 -16.20 10.46
CA LYS A 682 -27.32 -17.47 10.21
C LYS A 682 -26.04 -17.25 9.40
N THR A 683 -26.05 -16.36 8.42
CA THR A 683 -24.85 -16.01 7.64
C THR A 683 -23.77 -15.44 8.55
N ASP A 684 -24.11 -14.49 9.43
CA ASP A 684 -23.16 -13.91 10.40
C ASP A 684 -22.59 -15.01 11.31
N TYR A 685 -23.45 -15.89 11.83
CA TYR A 685 -23.04 -17.00 12.68
C TYR A 685 -22.12 -17.98 11.95
N ASP A 686 -22.42 -18.30 10.71
CA ASP A 686 -21.69 -19.30 9.96
C ASP A 686 -20.28 -18.82 9.62
N ILE A 687 -20.09 -17.54 9.25
CA ILE A 687 -18.74 -16.97 9.07
C ILE A 687 -17.95 -16.99 10.38
N LEU A 688 -18.59 -16.58 11.48
CA LEU A 688 -17.96 -16.56 12.80
C LEU A 688 -17.52 -17.97 13.20
N ARG A 689 -18.34 -19.00 12.97
CA ARG A 689 -17.99 -20.40 13.21
C ARG A 689 -16.81 -20.89 12.37
N GLN A 690 -16.54 -20.25 11.24
CA GLN A 690 -15.44 -20.61 10.36
C GLN A 690 -14.12 -19.88 10.63
N ILE A 691 -14.08 -18.96 11.60
CA ILE A 691 -12.82 -18.32 12.04
C ILE A 691 -11.71 -19.34 12.34
N PRO A 692 -11.95 -20.46 13.06
CA PRO A 692 -10.98 -21.55 13.22
C PRO A 692 -10.35 -22.06 11.91
N TRP A 693 -11.19 -22.32 10.91
CA TRP A 693 -10.78 -22.81 9.61
C TRP A 693 -10.00 -21.75 8.81
N ILE A 694 -10.45 -20.50 8.85
CA ILE A 694 -9.79 -19.35 8.23
C ILE A 694 -8.39 -19.14 8.82
N LEU A 695 -8.28 -19.10 10.15
CA LEU A 695 -6.99 -18.91 10.85
C LEU A 695 -6.00 -20.02 10.50
N LYS A 696 -6.48 -21.27 10.38
CA LYS A 696 -5.65 -22.42 10.01
C LYS A 696 -5.15 -22.37 8.57
N ASN A 697 -5.98 -21.93 7.62
CA ASN A 697 -5.64 -21.90 6.19
C ASN A 697 -4.96 -20.60 5.72
N SER A 698 -4.96 -19.55 6.55
CA SER A 698 -4.31 -18.26 6.24
C SER A 698 -2.80 -18.25 6.48
N LYS A 699 -2.33 -19.10 7.39
CA LYS A 699 -0.90 -19.36 7.67
C LYS A 699 -0.34 -20.33 6.64
#